data_AF-A0AAD8PBN6-F1
#
_entry.id   AF-A0AAD8PBN6-F1
#
_cell.length_a   1.000
_cell.length_b   1.000
_cell.length_c   1.000
_cell.angle_alpha   90.00
_cell.angle_beta   90.00
_cell.angle_gamma   90.00
#
_symmetry.space_group_name_H-M   'P 1'
#
loop_
_entity.id
_entity.type
_entity.pdbx_description
1 polymer ?
#
loop_
_entity_poly.entity_id
_entity_poly.type
_entity_poly.pdbx_seq_one_letter_code
_entity_poly.pdbx_strand_id
1 'polypeptide(L)'
;MFTPCKCIILSSRQYFGIYFVNNTSLTKQQRRLLTINLGLISTINKTNKGILKVLTGCCSIPALTLSSVMTSRFQAVSLVSSPTHSNAVSWSNENLVAVASGHFVTIMNPAMPSGPKGLIIIPDNKPFPIGVIEKKDLASSCMLVTCLSRETRPCVRSISWSPLGLAPNAGCLLAVCTTIGVVKVYRSPFCEFSSEWVEVMDVSEMLHTYLAKIRYWEDHFSSSEDDSQTRGKNDLPLISAEQYACRSAMLSSLVVAWSPMLDSKSGRSCCILAIGAKSGKISFWRVDKPQCYSITQGDHSPPVASLIGFIQAHNSWTTTISFSKIVFDESPQLLLSSGSSDGSVKLWRGNIDDVLKSTKDGHASFSLLKEVINVGSDPSSVLSLIVPDTSPHKIILAAGKGSGALEIVTYDTSIRKFNVPASHYAHDQVVTGLAWAYGGQCLYSCSQDNSLRCWIMKGDSLHEVPLPSNILGVKTYTDVPTASDASFGIAISPANLAVAVVRNFDVNLLNPMYQARSQKAVAEFFWIGGQKLKDDGESVDENSLGFPNTDLVNWGQNILWTLNQYEHHLDKPLVVWDMIAALSAFIKSEPNYVEQILVKWIMSSLGFECVPSLGIVLPRVYGCLSELTSRQLHLLNVIIRHVMLRESKLNDEEQRSERDEPKLWIKLLELCEKNIQERLVSCSFSATLNGNWHHFGLAQMRKWVAKNDDIVKDHVKLLVKKIKKRYIAEAEEECCSYCSARVPFEDTEIAYCQRTKKHKLARCAVSMTVCPLSPSWFCILCGSRRVFYFIIVYIHICWKQEPGQGWC
;
A
#
# COMPACT_ATOMS: atom_id res chain seq x y z
N MET A 1 -49.46 -5.66 -9.64
CA MET A 1 -49.58 -6.80 -8.69
C MET A 1 -48.20 -7.40 -8.50
N PHE A 2 -47.46 -6.98 -7.48
CA PHE A 2 -46.21 -7.64 -7.06
C PHE A 2 -46.43 -8.17 -5.65
N THR A 3 -46.37 -9.48 -5.49
CA THR A 3 -46.40 -10.16 -4.18
C THR A 3 -45.04 -10.01 -3.49
N PRO A 4 -44.97 -9.71 -2.18
CA PRO A 4 -43.70 -9.63 -1.47
C PRO A 4 -43.16 -11.03 -1.16
N CYS A 5 -41.99 -11.37 -1.68
CA CYS A 5 -41.24 -12.55 -1.23
C CYS A 5 -40.53 -12.23 0.09
N LYS A 6 -40.76 -13.04 1.14
CA LYS A 6 -40.06 -12.92 2.43
C LYS A 6 -38.85 -13.85 2.45
N CYS A 7 -37.68 -13.31 2.80
CA CYS A 7 -36.46 -14.06 3.03
C CYS A 7 -36.48 -14.63 4.46
N ILE A 8 -36.19 -15.93 4.63
CA ILE A 8 -36.05 -16.57 5.94
C ILE A 8 -34.62 -17.10 6.04
N ILE A 9 -33.88 -16.63 7.05
CA ILE A 9 -32.54 -17.13 7.39
C ILE A 9 -32.71 -18.15 8.52
N LEU A 10 -32.34 -19.40 8.26
CA LEU A 10 -32.24 -20.43 9.30
C LEU A 10 -30.76 -20.75 9.54
N SER A 11 -30.35 -20.62 10.79
CA SER A 11 -29.01 -20.96 11.27
C SER A 11 -29.07 -22.32 11.97
N SER A 12 -28.30 -23.29 11.49
CA SER A 12 -27.91 -24.45 12.28
C SER A 12 -26.43 -24.75 12.06
N ARG A 13 -25.78 -25.36 13.05
CA ARG A 13 -24.32 -25.36 13.29
C ARG A 13 -23.42 -25.90 12.18
N GLN A 14 -23.92 -26.35 11.03
CA GLN A 14 -23.08 -26.95 9.98
C GLN A 14 -23.34 -26.55 8.51
N TYR A 15 -24.36 -25.75 8.15
CA TYR A 15 -24.49 -25.26 6.76
C TYR A 15 -25.20 -23.90 6.67
N PHE A 16 -24.66 -22.99 5.84
CA PHE A 16 -25.29 -21.72 5.45
C PHE A 16 -25.90 -21.85 4.05
N GLY A 17 -27.22 -21.65 3.93
CA GLY A 17 -27.92 -21.63 2.64
C GLY A 17 -29.08 -20.64 2.64
N ILE A 18 -29.17 -19.80 1.61
CA ILE A 18 -30.27 -18.87 1.39
C ILE A 18 -31.25 -19.55 0.42
N TYR A 19 -32.50 -19.78 0.84
CA TYR A 19 -33.54 -20.38 0.00
C TYR A 19 -34.67 -19.38 -0.26
N PHE A 20 -35.05 -19.21 -1.52
CA PHE A 20 -36.26 -18.51 -1.94
C PHE A 20 -37.39 -19.54 -2.08
N VAL A 21 -38.43 -19.44 -1.24
CA VAL A 21 -39.57 -20.37 -1.28
C VAL A 21 -40.85 -19.63 -1.70
N ASN A 22 -41.47 -20.08 -2.78
CA ASN A 22 -42.80 -19.63 -3.20
C ASN A 22 -43.87 -20.24 -2.28
N ASN A 23 -44.86 -19.43 -1.90
CA ASN A 23 -45.79 -19.68 -0.79
C ASN A 23 -46.83 -20.81 -1.02
N THR A 24 -46.71 -21.60 -2.09
CA THR A 24 -47.72 -22.58 -2.51
C THR A 24 -47.42 -24.03 -2.11
N SER A 25 -46.31 -24.33 -1.44
CA SER A 25 -45.90 -25.74 -1.17
C SER A 25 -45.58 -26.10 0.28
N LEU A 26 -46.19 -25.46 1.28
CA LEU A 26 -45.99 -25.83 2.70
C LEU A 26 -47.05 -26.80 3.23
N THR A 27 -46.62 -27.91 3.82
CA THR A 27 -47.50 -28.92 4.44
C THR A 27 -48.13 -28.43 5.75
N LYS A 28 -49.27 -29.02 6.13
CA LYS A 28 -50.10 -28.62 7.29
C LYS A 28 -49.32 -28.67 8.63
N GLN A 29 -48.27 -29.49 8.70
CA GLN A 29 -47.41 -29.65 9.87
C GLN A 29 -46.39 -28.49 10.04
N GLN A 30 -45.92 -27.89 8.94
CA GLN A 30 -45.02 -26.72 8.96
C GLN A 30 -45.76 -25.42 9.31
N ARG A 31 -47.06 -25.31 9.00
CA ARG A 31 -47.88 -24.17 9.44
C ARG A 31 -48.05 -24.11 10.96
N ARG A 32 -48.14 -25.27 11.64
CA ARG A 32 -48.29 -25.35 13.11
C ARG A 32 -47.05 -24.86 13.87
N LEU A 33 -45.84 -25.09 13.36
CA LEU A 33 -44.59 -24.61 13.97
C LEU A 33 -44.40 -23.09 13.83
N LEU A 34 -44.92 -22.48 12.75
CA LEU A 34 -44.90 -21.01 12.59
C LEU A 34 -45.87 -20.29 13.55
N THR A 35 -47.01 -20.91 13.89
CA THR A 35 -47.99 -20.30 14.81
C THR A 35 -47.50 -20.30 16.26
N ILE A 36 -46.69 -21.28 16.67
CA ILE A 36 -46.17 -21.39 18.04
C ILE A 36 -45.09 -20.33 18.32
N ASN A 37 -44.28 -19.94 17.33
CA ASN A 37 -43.25 -18.91 17.51
C ASN A 37 -43.77 -17.46 17.44
N LEU A 38 -44.91 -17.21 16.78
CA LEU A 38 -45.53 -15.87 16.76
C LEU A 38 -46.30 -15.54 18.04
N GLY A 39 -46.73 -16.56 18.80
CA GLY A 39 -47.33 -16.38 20.13
C GLY A 39 -46.35 -15.84 21.17
N LEU A 40 -45.10 -16.31 21.16
CA LEU A 40 -44.05 -15.88 22.12
C LEU A 40 -43.54 -14.45 21.90
N ILE A 41 -43.62 -13.92 20.66
CA ILE A 41 -43.17 -12.55 20.35
C ILE A 41 -44.22 -11.50 20.77
N SER A 42 -45.48 -11.90 20.93
CA SER A 42 -46.56 -11.00 21.38
C SER A 42 -46.59 -10.77 22.90
N THR A 43 -45.93 -11.63 23.68
CA THR A 43 -45.92 -11.56 25.16
C THR A 43 -44.76 -10.76 25.73
N ILE A 44 -43.75 -10.38 24.93
CA ILE A 44 -42.57 -9.63 25.40
C ILE A 44 -42.77 -8.10 25.30
N ASN A 45 -43.81 -7.64 24.59
CA ASN A 45 -44.05 -6.21 24.37
C ASN A 45 -45.06 -5.54 25.33
N LYS A 46 -45.36 -6.16 26.49
CA LYS A 46 -46.31 -5.59 27.48
C LYS A 46 -45.77 -5.42 28.91
N THR A 47 -44.49 -5.70 29.18
CA THR A 47 -43.88 -5.50 30.51
C THR A 47 -42.53 -4.82 30.38
N ASN A 48 -42.55 -3.47 30.32
CA ASN A 48 -41.52 -2.55 30.83
C ASN A 48 -41.71 -1.12 30.26
N LYS A 49 -42.90 -0.55 30.50
CA LYS A 49 -43.09 0.91 30.56
C LYS A 49 -43.28 1.28 32.02
N GLY A 50 -42.19 1.68 32.67
CA GLY A 50 -42.21 2.11 34.06
C GLY A 50 -40.87 1.87 34.74
N ILE A 51 -39.96 2.83 34.61
CA ILE A 51 -39.15 3.42 35.70
C ILE A 51 -38.13 4.33 35.01
N LEU A 52 -38.47 5.61 35.03
CA LEU A 52 -37.67 6.75 34.65
C LEU A 52 -37.59 7.58 35.95
N LYS A 53 -36.38 8.00 36.32
CA LYS A 53 -35.97 8.83 37.49
C LYS A 53 -35.47 8.08 38.74
N VAL A 54 -34.51 8.74 39.40
CA VAL A 54 -33.84 8.44 40.70
C VAL A 54 -32.55 7.60 40.47
N LEU A 55 -31.30 8.07 40.60
CA LEU A 55 -30.68 9.12 41.41
C LEU A 55 -29.43 9.72 40.73
N THR A 56 -29.34 11.05 40.81
CA THR A 56 -28.11 11.84 40.78
C THR A 56 -27.17 11.42 41.90
N GLY A 57 -25.89 11.20 41.59
CA GLY A 57 -24.81 11.01 42.57
C GLY A 57 -23.56 11.76 42.12
N CYS A 58 -23.47 13.03 42.51
CA CYS A 58 -22.25 13.81 42.44
C CYS A 58 -21.18 13.15 43.32
N CYS A 59 -20.06 12.76 42.73
CA CYS A 59 -18.77 12.71 43.43
C CYS A 59 -17.74 13.40 42.55
N SER A 60 -17.25 14.52 43.09
CA SER A 60 -16.19 15.40 42.65
C SER A 60 -14.95 14.67 42.12
N ILE A 61 -14.62 14.94 40.86
CA ILE A 61 -13.31 14.67 40.26
C ILE A 61 -12.33 15.71 40.80
N PRO A 62 -11.24 15.34 41.48
CA PRO A 62 -10.09 16.23 41.59
C PRO A 62 -9.35 16.22 40.25
N ALA A 63 -9.18 17.41 39.68
CA ALA A 63 -8.30 17.64 38.56
C ALA A 63 -6.87 17.18 38.91
N LEU A 64 -6.37 16.19 38.18
CA LEU A 64 -4.94 15.97 38.00
C LEU A 64 -4.65 16.04 36.50
N THR A 65 -4.09 17.18 36.15
CA THR A 65 -3.47 17.51 34.87
C THR A 65 -2.28 16.60 34.59
N LEU A 66 -2.34 15.84 33.50
CA LEU A 66 -1.18 15.60 32.63
C LEU A 66 -1.68 15.18 31.24
N SER A 67 -1.09 15.83 30.25
CA SER A 67 -1.52 15.96 28.86
C SER A 67 -1.57 14.63 28.10
N SER A 68 -2.78 14.20 27.75
CA SER A 68 -3.04 13.42 26.55
C SER A 68 -4.00 14.25 25.70
N VAL A 69 -3.46 14.96 24.70
CA VAL A 69 -4.30 15.51 23.63
C VAL A 69 -4.85 14.28 22.90
N MET A 70 -6.07 13.86 23.26
CA MET A 70 -6.79 12.83 22.52
C MET A 70 -7.03 13.36 21.10
N THR A 71 -6.12 13.03 20.19
CA THR A 71 -6.30 13.29 18.77
C THR A 71 -7.43 12.41 18.25
N SER A 72 -8.44 13.04 17.66
CA SER A 72 -9.62 12.34 17.18
C SER A 72 -9.31 11.59 15.88
N ARG A 73 -9.19 10.25 15.97
CA ARG A 73 -9.14 9.32 14.83
C ARG A 73 -10.34 9.54 13.89
N PHE A 74 -10.16 9.48 12.57
CA PHE A 74 -11.28 9.60 11.62
C PHE A 74 -11.89 8.25 11.26
N GLN A 75 -11.14 7.17 11.43
CA GLN A 75 -11.56 5.82 11.07
C GLN A 75 -10.85 4.80 11.95
N ALA A 76 -11.57 3.75 12.33
CA ALA A 76 -11.03 2.65 13.11
C ALA A 76 -11.61 1.33 12.61
N VAL A 77 -10.77 0.30 12.53
CA VAL A 77 -11.18 -1.03 12.08
C VAL A 77 -10.74 -2.06 13.11
N SER A 78 -11.71 -2.80 13.67
CA SER A 78 -11.41 -3.87 14.62
C SER A 78 -10.75 -5.06 13.96
N LEU A 79 -9.84 -5.69 14.69
CA LEU A 79 -9.07 -6.86 14.31
C LEU A 79 -9.46 -8.05 15.19
N VAL A 80 -9.46 -9.23 14.58
CA VAL A 80 -9.89 -10.49 15.23
C VAL A 80 -8.82 -11.03 16.20
N SER A 81 -7.54 -10.71 15.93
CA SER A 81 -6.41 -11.15 16.75
C SER A 81 -5.56 -9.96 17.21
N SER A 82 -4.72 -10.18 18.22
CA SER A 82 -3.75 -9.18 18.70
C SER A 82 -2.44 -9.29 17.93
N PRO A 83 -1.83 -8.17 17.47
CA PRO A 83 -0.40 -8.13 17.17
C PRO A 83 0.46 -8.45 18.40
N THR A 84 1.62 -9.03 18.13
CA THR A 84 2.60 -9.45 19.16
C THR A 84 4.02 -8.92 18.89
N HIS A 85 4.30 -8.50 17.66
CA HIS A 85 5.63 -8.05 17.23
C HIS A 85 5.58 -6.58 16.81
N SER A 86 6.74 -5.91 16.85
CA SER A 86 6.88 -4.53 16.36
C SER A 86 6.66 -4.46 14.85
N ASN A 87 6.35 -3.26 14.36
CA ASN A 87 6.06 -2.96 12.96
C ASN A 87 5.00 -3.88 12.33
N ALA A 88 3.92 -4.14 13.07
CA ALA A 88 2.85 -5.05 12.67
C ALA A 88 1.96 -4.54 11.52
N VAL A 89 2.22 -3.35 10.98
CA VAL A 89 1.41 -2.73 9.93
C VAL A 89 2.29 -2.23 8.79
N SER A 90 1.80 -2.36 7.57
CA SER A 90 2.45 -1.82 6.39
C SER A 90 1.41 -1.31 5.39
N TRP A 91 1.66 -0.16 4.78
CA TRP A 91 0.79 0.47 3.79
C TRP A 91 1.42 0.34 2.40
N SER A 92 0.66 -0.20 1.45
CA SER A 92 1.12 -0.47 0.09
C SER A 92 0.97 0.74 -0.82
N ASN A 93 1.70 0.68 -1.93
CA ASN A 93 1.58 1.59 -3.06
C ASN A 93 0.30 1.34 -3.90
N GLU A 94 -0.66 0.55 -3.40
CA GLU A 94 -2.00 0.36 -3.96
C GLU A 94 -3.10 0.91 -3.07
N ASN A 95 -2.73 1.62 -1.99
CA ASN A 95 -3.63 2.02 -0.92
C ASN A 95 -4.27 0.83 -0.19
N LEU A 96 -3.52 -0.25 0.01
CA LEU A 96 -3.92 -1.36 0.86
C LEU A 96 -3.09 -1.35 2.14
N VAL A 97 -3.74 -1.59 3.27
CA VAL A 97 -3.08 -1.69 4.58
C VAL A 97 -3.11 -3.14 5.02
N ALA A 98 -1.93 -3.74 5.20
CA ALA A 98 -1.78 -5.06 5.79
C ALA A 98 -1.49 -4.91 7.28
N VAL A 99 -2.21 -5.67 8.11
CA VAL A 99 -1.98 -5.74 9.55
C VAL A 99 -1.75 -7.19 9.97
N ALA A 100 -0.60 -7.46 10.56
CA ALA A 100 -0.22 -8.71 11.17
C ALA A 100 -0.83 -8.83 12.57
N SER A 101 -1.62 -9.88 12.80
CA SER A 101 -2.27 -10.12 14.09
C SER A 101 -2.40 -11.62 14.36
N GLY A 102 -1.65 -12.14 15.34
CA GLY A 102 -1.54 -13.58 15.59
C GLY A 102 -1.17 -14.37 14.33
N HIS A 103 -1.96 -15.39 13.99
CA HIS A 103 -1.80 -16.25 12.81
C HIS A 103 -2.52 -15.73 11.55
N PHE A 104 -2.88 -14.45 11.51
CA PHE A 104 -3.57 -13.81 10.39
C PHE A 104 -2.83 -12.56 9.92
N VAL A 105 -2.92 -12.28 8.62
CA VAL A 105 -2.73 -10.93 8.07
C VAL A 105 -4.06 -10.45 7.52
N THR A 106 -4.57 -9.34 8.07
CA THR A 106 -5.79 -8.69 7.58
C THR A 106 -5.41 -7.58 6.60
N ILE A 107 -5.98 -7.59 5.41
CA ILE A 107 -5.71 -6.62 4.36
C ILE A 107 -6.95 -5.76 4.15
N MET A 108 -6.79 -4.45 4.28
CA MET A 108 -7.88 -3.48 4.33
C MET A 108 -7.65 -2.39 3.29
N ASN A 109 -8.75 -1.86 2.74
CA ASN A 109 -8.72 -0.66 1.92
C ASN A 109 -9.26 0.52 2.75
N PRO A 110 -8.43 1.53 3.09
CA PRO A 110 -8.86 2.72 3.85
C PRO A 110 -10.04 3.46 3.19
N ALA A 111 -10.18 3.37 1.87
CA ALA A 111 -11.31 3.95 1.13
C ALA A 111 -12.65 3.26 1.41
N MET A 112 -12.62 2.00 1.86
CA MET A 112 -13.80 1.17 2.15
C MET A 112 -13.59 0.36 3.44
N PRO A 113 -13.65 1.00 4.62
CA PRO A 113 -13.34 0.34 5.92
C PRO A 113 -14.29 -0.81 6.25
N SER A 114 -15.55 -0.65 5.88
CA SER A 114 -16.63 -1.63 6.04
C SER A 114 -16.75 -2.56 4.83
N GLY A 115 -15.85 -2.43 3.85
CA GLY A 115 -15.80 -3.26 2.66
C GLY A 115 -15.23 -4.66 2.93
N PRO A 116 -15.19 -5.52 1.90
CA PRO A 116 -14.58 -6.84 2.01
C PRO A 116 -13.09 -6.70 2.36
N LYS A 117 -12.65 -7.50 3.33
CA LYS A 117 -11.26 -7.54 3.79
C LYS A 117 -10.57 -8.74 3.14
N GLY A 118 -9.32 -8.53 2.73
CA GLY A 118 -8.43 -9.64 2.35
C GLY A 118 -7.90 -10.33 3.60
N LEU A 119 -7.62 -11.63 3.50
CA LEU A 119 -7.08 -12.44 4.59
C LEU A 119 -5.96 -13.34 4.10
N ILE A 120 -4.88 -13.42 4.87
CA ILE A 120 -3.88 -14.48 4.79
C ILE A 120 -3.95 -15.25 6.12
N ILE A 121 -4.15 -16.56 6.03
CA ILE A 121 -4.12 -17.46 7.20
C ILE A 121 -2.79 -18.20 7.14
N ILE A 122 -2.02 -18.16 8.23
CA ILE A 122 -0.74 -18.85 8.30
C ILE A 122 -1.00 -20.34 8.58
N PRO A 123 -0.59 -21.25 7.67
CA PRO A 123 -0.72 -22.68 7.90
C PRO A 123 0.32 -23.19 8.89
N ASP A 124 0.00 -24.29 9.57
CA ASP A 124 0.99 -25.07 10.32
C ASP A 124 1.94 -25.75 9.34
N ASN A 125 3.21 -25.34 9.33
CA ASN A 125 4.24 -25.93 8.48
C ASN A 125 5.07 -26.97 9.24
N LYS A 126 5.45 -28.04 8.54
CA LYS A 126 6.44 -29.00 9.07
C LYS A 126 7.81 -28.32 9.12
N PRO A 127 8.61 -28.57 10.17
CA PRO A 127 9.97 -28.04 10.25
C PRO A 127 10.83 -28.61 9.11
N PHE A 128 11.78 -27.82 8.63
CA PHE A 128 12.71 -28.26 7.60
C PHE A 128 13.60 -29.41 8.10
N PRO A 129 13.86 -30.43 7.25
CA PRO A 129 14.69 -31.58 7.61
C PRO A 129 16.18 -31.22 7.65
N ILE A 130 16.63 -30.58 8.73
CA ILE A 130 18.00 -30.07 8.87
C ILE A 130 18.99 -31.06 9.50
N GLY A 131 18.52 -32.20 9.99
CA GLY A 131 19.32 -33.23 10.68
C GLY A 131 18.66 -33.67 12.00
N VAL A 132 19.25 -34.68 12.63
CA VAL A 132 18.81 -35.22 13.93
C VAL A 132 19.96 -35.14 14.91
N ILE A 133 19.67 -34.89 16.18
CA ILE A 133 20.64 -34.86 17.28
C ILE A 133 20.29 -35.94 18.30
N GLU A 134 21.27 -36.38 19.07
CA GLU A 134 21.00 -37.29 20.19
C GLU A 134 20.20 -36.59 21.29
N LYS A 135 19.33 -37.34 21.97
CA LYS A 135 18.48 -36.80 23.04
C LYS A 135 19.29 -36.14 24.17
N LYS A 136 20.51 -36.63 24.43
CA LYS A 136 21.42 -36.07 25.44
C LYS A 136 21.88 -34.65 25.09
N ASP A 137 22.00 -34.34 23.80
CA ASP A 137 22.52 -33.06 23.31
C ASP A 137 21.44 -31.97 23.23
N LEU A 138 20.16 -32.31 23.48
CA LEU A 138 19.07 -31.33 23.60
C LEU A 138 19.29 -30.32 24.72
N ALA A 139 20.03 -30.71 25.76
CA ALA A 139 20.37 -29.85 26.90
C ALA A 139 21.65 -29.03 26.65
N SER A 140 22.26 -29.13 25.47
CA SER A 140 23.46 -28.36 25.14
C SER A 140 23.18 -26.85 25.18
N SER A 141 24.15 -26.06 25.65
CA SER A 141 24.01 -24.60 25.77
C SER A 141 23.83 -23.88 24.43
N CYS A 142 24.23 -24.50 23.33
CA CYS A 142 24.04 -23.95 21.98
C CYS A 142 22.60 -24.16 21.45
N MET A 143 21.82 -25.05 22.07
CA MET A 143 20.44 -25.29 21.68
C MET A 143 19.55 -24.20 22.25
N LEU A 144 19.25 -23.20 21.43
CA LEU A 144 18.24 -22.19 21.76
C LEU A 144 16.85 -22.84 21.76
N VAL A 145 16.00 -22.43 22.71
CA VAL A 145 14.58 -22.82 22.71
C VAL A 145 13.97 -22.33 21.39
N THR A 146 13.58 -23.27 20.53
CA THR A 146 13.12 -22.97 19.17
C THR A 146 11.82 -22.18 19.16
N CYS A 147 10.99 -22.28 20.22
CA CYS A 147 9.79 -21.48 20.44
C CYS A 147 9.44 -21.39 21.95
N LEU A 148 9.47 -20.18 22.54
CA LEU A 148 8.80 -19.87 23.82
C LEU A 148 7.36 -19.39 23.58
N SER A 149 6.73 -19.87 22.50
CA SER A 149 5.38 -19.45 22.13
C SER A 149 4.35 -20.12 23.04
N ARG A 150 3.56 -19.34 23.77
CA ARG A 150 2.31 -19.82 24.40
C ARG A 150 1.25 -20.20 23.36
N GLU A 151 1.40 -19.74 22.12
CA GLU A 151 0.46 -19.99 21.03
C GLU A 151 0.79 -21.31 20.32
N THR A 152 -0.25 -22.12 20.12
CA THR A 152 -0.18 -23.44 19.47
C THR A 152 0.02 -23.37 17.95
N ARG A 153 -0.04 -22.17 17.36
CA ARG A 153 0.04 -21.92 15.91
C ARG A 153 1.14 -20.90 15.58
N PRO A 154 1.74 -20.99 14.38
CA PRO A 154 2.69 -19.99 13.92
C PRO A 154 2.01 -18.64 13.76
N CYS A 155 2.64 -17.60 14.30
CA CYS A 155 2.17 -16.22 14.20
C CYS A 155 2.95 -15.47 13.13
N VAL A 156 2.40 -14.36 12.67
CA VAL A 156 3.09 -13.42 11.81
C VAL A 156 4.05 -12.57 12.65
N ARG A 157 5.31 -12.52 12.24
CA ARG A 157 6.39 -11.76 12.89
C ARG A 157 6.70 -10.46 12.16
N SER A 158 6.78 -10.49 10.84
CA SER A 158 7.16 -9.34 10.03
C SER A 158 6.46 -9.39 8.67
N ILE A 159 6.06 -8.22 8.17
CA ILE A 159 5.41 -8.05 6.87
C ILE A 159 6.06 -6.90 6.10
N SER A 160 6.13 -7.02 4.78
CA SER A 160 6.61 -5.93 3.92
C SER A 160 5.93 -5.99 2.55
N TRP A 161 5.42 -4.85 2.10
CA TRP A 161 4.92 -4.68 0.74
C TRP A 161 6.06 -4.52 -0.26
N SER A 162 5.90 -5.10 -1.44
CA SER A 162 6.73 -4.81 -2.58
C SER A 162 6.31 -3.51 -3.26
N PRO A 163 7.18 -2.89 -4.08
CA PRO A 163 6.75 -1.83 -5.00
C PRO A 163 5.63 -2.28 -5.94
N LEU A 164 4.90 -1.28 -6.48
CA LEU A 164 3.82 -1.48 -7.43
C LEU A 164 4.34 -2.11 -8.73
N GLY A 165 3.57 -3.04 -9.31
CA GLY A 165 3.86 -3.64 -10.61
C GLY A 165 4.63 -4.97 -10.56
N LEU A 166 4.87 -5.55 -9.38
CA LEU A 166 5.55 -6.85 -9.26
C LEU A 166 4.59 -8.04 -9.38
N ALA A 167 3.32 -7.85 -9.00
CA ALA A 167 2.33 -8.89 -9.15
C ALA A 167 1.87 -9.01 -10.62
N PRO A 168 1.42 -10.19 -11.08
CA PRO A 168 0.94 -10.39 -12.46
C PRO A 168 -0.21 -9.46 -12.87
N ASN A 169 -1.00 -8.97 -11.92
CA ASN A 169 -2.08 -7.99 -12.11
C ASN A 169 -1.60 -6.53 -12.03
N ALA A 170 -0.29 -6.28 -12.17
CA ALA A 170 0.37 -4.98 -11.98
C ALA A 170 0.30 -4.42 -10.54
N GLY A 171 -0.08 -5.26 -9.57
CA GLY A 171 -0.19 -4.85 -8.18
C GLY A 171 1.06 -5.07 -7.32
N CYS A 172 0.88 -4.94 -6.02
CA CYS A 172 1.91 -5.22 -5.02
C CYS A 172 1.89 -6.70 -4.60
N LEU A 173 3.07 -7.23 -4.24
CA LEU A 173 3.25 -8.49 -3.53
C LEU A 173 3.44 -8.21 -2.04
N LEU A 174 3.01 -9.14 -1.19
CA LEU A 174 3.20 -9.06 0.26
C LEU A 174 4.12 -10.19 0.73
N ALA A 175 5.28 -9.85 1.29
CA ALA A 175 6.12 -10.82 1.98
C ALA A 175 5.68 -10.94 3.44
N VAL A 176 5.56 -12.17 3.93
CA VAL A 176 5.13 -12.50 5.29
C VAL A 176 6.15 -13.45 5.91
N CYS A 177 6.72 -13.03 7.03
CA CYS A 177 7.62 -13.81 7.87
C CYS A 177 6.89 -14.27 9.13
N THR A 178 7.05 -15.54 9.48
CA THR A 178 6.36 -16.18 10.61
C THR A 178 7.29 -16.37 11.81
N THR A 179 6.72 -16.64 12.99
CA THR A 179 7.49 -16.89 14.22
C THR A 179 8.36 -18.15 14.18
N ILE A 180 8.00 -19.11 13.32
CA ILE A 180 8.78 -20.33 13.06
C ILE A 180 9.91 -20.12 12.03
N GLY A 181 10.06 -18.92 11.49
CA GLY A 181 11.15 -18.57 10.56
C GLY A 181 10.87 -18.82 9.08
N VAL A 182 9.62 -19.11 8.72
CA VAL A 182 9.19 -19.29 7.32
C VAL A 182 8.81 -17.95 6.71
N VAL A 183 9.28 -17.69 5.48
CA VAL A 183 8.97 -16.53 4.66
C VAL A 183 8.27 -16.94 3.38
N LYS A 184 7.07 -16.42 3.19
CA LYS A 184 6.23 -16.64 2.01
C LYS A 184 5.82 -15.31 1.38
N VAL A 185 5.58 -15.32 0.08
CA VAL A 185 5.12 -14.15 -0.67
C VAL A 185 3.74 -14.41 -1.24
N TYR A 186 2.86 -13.43 -1.10
CA TYR A 186 1.44 -13.49 -1.47
C TYR A 186 1.09 -12.39 -2.47
N ARG A 187 0.05 -12.64 -3.26
CA ARG A 187 -0.59 -11.64 -4.14
C ARG A 187 -2.10 -11.59 -3.90
N SER A 188 -2.72 -10.51 -4.36
CA SER A 188 -4.18 -10.42 -4.39
C SER A 188 -4.79 -11.52 -5.29
N PRO A 189 -5.99 -12.02 -4.94
CA PRO A 189 -6.72 -12.95 -5.81
C PRO A 189 -7.14 -12.25 -7.11
N PHE A 190 -7.28 -13.03 -8.20
CA PHE A 190 -7.80 -12.52 -9.47
C PHE A 190 -9.32 -12.32 -9.45
N CYS A 191 -10.01 -13.06 -8.58
CA CYS A 191 -11.46 -13.00 -8.42
C CYS A 191 -11.81 -12.07 -7.25
N GLU A 192 -12.59 -11.02 -7.51
CA GLU A 192 -13.02 -10.04 -6.50
C GLU A 192 -13.89 -10.65 -5.38
N PHE A 193 -14.42 -11.85 -5.58
CA PHE A 193 -15.20 -12.57 -4.58
C PHE A 193 -14.36 -13.42 -3.62
N SER A 194 -13.05 -13.56 -3.86
CA SER A 194 -12.14 -14.22 -2.92
C SER A 194 -11.54 -13.20 -1.97
N SER A 195 -11.68 -13.43 -0.67
CA SER A 195 -10.94 -12.69 0.37
C SER A 195 -9.56 -13.29 0.59
N GLU A 196 -9.35 -14.56 0.25
CA GLU A 196 -8.09 -15.26 0.48
C GLU A 196 -7.04 -14.84 -0.53
N TRP A 197 -5.90 -14.39 0.00
CA TRP A 197 -4.72 -14.06 -0.77
C TRP A 197 -3.95 -15.32 -1.19
N VAL A 198 -3.37 -15.27 -2.38
CA VAL A 198 -2.76 -16.44 -3.01
C VAL A 198 -1.26 -16.44 -2.78
N GLU A 199 -0.75 -17.53 -2.20
CA GLU A 199 0.69 -17.78 -2.08
C GLU A 199 1.30 -17.97 -3.47
N VAL A 200 2.41 -17.26 -3.75
CA VAL A 200 3.12 -17.33 -5.03
C VAL A 200 4.55 -17.83 -4.90
N MET A 201 5.18 -17.70 -3.72
CA MET A 201 6.55 -18.14 -3.47
C MET A 201 6.73 -18.57 -2.01
N ASP A 202 7.38 -19.71 -1.78
CA ASP A 202 7.96 -20.10 -0.49
C ASP A 202 9.49 -19.88 -0.54
N VAL A 203 9.92 -18.72 -0.04
CA VAL A 203 11.34 -18.33 -0.11
C VAL A 203 12.17 -19.14 0.88
N SER A 204 11.57 -19.61 1.98
CA SER A 204 12.26 -20.45 2.96
C SER A 204 12.53 -21.86 2.43
N GLU A 205 11.62 -22.44 1.66
CA GLU A 205 11.86 -23.71 0.97
C GLU A 205 12.99 -23.59 -0.07
N MET A 206 13.00 -22.49 -0.82
CA MET A 206 14.08 -22.18 -1.77
C MET A 206 15.42 -22.01 -1.06
N LEU A 207 15.42 -21.32 0.10
CA LEU A 207 16.61 -21.13 0.93
C LEU A 207 17.13 -22.47 1.47
N HIS A 208 16.25 -23.29 2.04
CA HIS A 208 16.59 -24.63 2.54
C HIS A 208 17.21 -25.49 1.44
N THR A 209 16.59 -25.51 0.26
CA THR A 209 17.09 -26.27 -0.89
C THR A 209 18.50 -25.82 -1.30
N TYR A 210 18.74 -24.50 -1.31
CA TYR A 210 20.08 -23.95 -1.59
C TYR A 210 21.09 -24.34 -0.51
N LEU A 211 20.77 -24.11 0.77
CA LEU A 211 21.66 -24.41 1.88
C LEU A 211 22.00 -25.90 1.98
N ALA A 212 21.03 -26.78 1.77
CA ALA A 212 21.25 -28.22 1.71
C ALA A 212 22.20 -28.60 0.57
N LYS A 213 22.08 -27.96 -0.60
CA LYS A 213 22.97 -28.19 -1.76
C LYS A 213 24.43 -27.84 -1.45
N ILE A 214 24.67 -26.77 -0.69
CA ILE A 214 26.02 -26.33 -0.29
C ILE A 214 26.44 -26.85 1.09
N ARG A 215 25.72 -27.84 1.64
CA ARG A 215 26.00 -28.45 2.96
C ARG A 215 26.14 -27.42 4.08
N TYR A 216 25.34 -26.36 4.05
CA TYR A 216 25.30 -25.33 5.10
C TYR A 216 26.66 -24.65 5.42
N TRP A 217 27.61 -24.60 4.45
CA TRP A 217 28.99 -24.12 4.65
C TRP A 217 29.83 -24.92 5.66
N GLU A 218 29.51 -26.20 5.82
CA GLU A 218 30.25 -27.11 6.71
C GLU A 218 31.44 -27.76 5.99
N ASP A 219 32.43 -26.96 5.59
CA ASP A 219 33.71 -27.48 5.06
C ASP A 219 34.81 -27.60 6.15
N HIS A 220 34.53 -27.17 7.39
CA HIS A 220 35.54 -27.05 8.47
C HIS A 220 35.28 -27.89 9.73
N PHE A 221 34.20 -28.65 9.81
CA PHE A 221 34.03 -29.61 10.90
C PHE A 221 34.66 -30.92 10.46
N SER A 222 35.82 -31.26 11.03
CA SER A 222 36.49 -32.55 10.81
C SER A 222 35.47 -33.67 11.00
N SER A 223 35.07 -34.33 9.92
CA SER A 223 34.38 -35.60 10.01
C SER A 223 35.36 -36.58 10.66
N SER A 224 35.12 -36.94 11.92
CA SER A 224 35.67 -38.17 12.45
C SER A 224 35.22 -39.29 11.51
N GLU A 225 36.20 -40.03 11.00
CA GLU A 225 35.98 -41.22 10.18
C GLU A 225 35.11 -42.24 10.93
N ASP A 226 34.53 -43.15 10.16
CA ASP A 226 33.62 -44.24 10.52
C ASP A 226 32.13 -43.87 10.58
N ASP A 227 31.42 -44.05 9.46
CA ASP A 227 30.66 -45.30 9.29
C ASP A 227 30.09 -45.40 7.87
N SER A 228 30.74 -46.20 7.03
CA SER A 228 30.20 -46.64 5.75
C SER A 228 29.41 -47.93 5.96
N GLN A 229 28.12 -47.84 6.28
CA GLN A 229 27.18 -48.92 5.98
C GLN A 229 25.69 -48.49 6.00
N THR A 230 25.02 -48.83 4.90
CA THR A 230 23.55 -48.97 4.72
C THR A 230 22.66 -47.78 5.07
N ARG A 231 22.56 -46.78 4.18
CA ARG A 231 21.49 -45.76 4.28
C ARG A 231 20.22 -46.21 3.55
N GLY A 232 19.19 -46.54 4.33
CA GLY A 232 17.80 -46.54 3.88
C GLY A 232 17.39 -45.14 3.42
N LYS A 233 16.49 -45.06 2.45
CA LYS A 233 16.12 -43.86 1.68
C LYS A 233 15.51 -42.68 2.48
N ASN A 234 15.38 -42.76 3.81
CA ASN A 234 14.63 -41.81 4.64
C ASN A 234 15.30 -41.37 5.96
N ASP A 235 16.54 -41.77 6.26
CA ASP A 235 17.16 -41.40 7.54
C ASP A 235 17.98 -40.10 7.42
N LEU A 236 17.55 -39.08 8.18
CA LEU A 236 18.26 -37.81 8.30
C LEU A 236 19.63 -38.02 8.96
N PRO A 237 20.65 -37.22 8.59
CA PRO A 237 21.97 -37.36 9.18
C PRO A 237 21.96 -37.04 10.68
N LEU A 238 22.61 -37.88 11.48
CA LEU A 238 22.95 -37.58 12.86
C LEU A 238 24.05 -36.51 12.85
N ILE A 239 23.80 -35.37 13.50
CA ILE A 239 24.70 -34.21 13.56
C ILE A 239 24.91 -33.75 15.00
N SER A 240 25.94 -32.94 15.25
CA SER A 240 26.16 -32.36 16.57
C SER A 240 25.10 -31.30 16.91
N ALA A 241 24.89 -31.02 18.20
CA ALA A 241 24.00 -29.94 18.62
C ALA A 241 24.43 -28.57 18.08
N GLU A 242 25.74 -28.31 17.95
CA GLU A 242 26.26 -27.07 17.37
C GLU A 242 25.92 -26.95 15.88
N GLN A 243 26.13 -28.02 15.11
CA GLN A 243 25.73 -28.06 13.70
C GLN A 243 24.23 -27.83 13.56
N TYR A 244 23.42 -28.50 14.38
CA TYR A 244 21.96 -28.33 14.38
C TYR A 244 21.57 -26.89 14.69
N ALA A 245 22.14 -26.29 15.74
CA ALA A 245 21.87 -24.91 16.14
C ALA A 245 22.26 -23.92 15.03
N CYS A 246 23.42 -24.11 14.40
CA CYS A 246 23.87 -23.29 13.28
C CYS A 246 22.94 -23.39 12.07
N ARG A 247 22.60 -24.61 11.62
CA ARG A 247 21.65 -24.84 10.51
C ARG A 247 20.29 -24.22 10.81
N SER A 248 19.78 -24.40 12.03
CA SER A 248 18.52 -23.84 12.49
C SER A 248 18.55 -22.31 12.48
N ALA A 249 19.64 -21.70 12.96
CA ALA A 249 19.80 -20.25 13.00
C ALA A 249 19.87 -19.63 11.60
N MET A 250 20.47 -20.32 10.61
CA MET A 250 20.51 -19.86 9.22
C MET A 250 19.14 -19.87 8.53
N LEU A 251 18.27 -20.83 8.87
CA LEU A 251 16.93 -20.94 8.30
C LEU A 251 15.85 -20.16 9.07
N SER A 252 16.13 -19.83 10.33
CA SER A 252 15.21 -19.08 11.18
C SER A 252 15.18 -17.60 10.79
N SER A 253 14.33 -17.26 9.82
CA SER A 253 14.10 -15.88 9.40
C SER A 253 13.38 -15.07 10.49
N LEU A 254 13.71 -13.78 10.61
CA LEU A 254 13.15 -12.89 11.63
C LEU A 254 12.47 -11.65 11.03
N VAL A 255 13.04 -11.08 9.98
CA VAL A 255 12.56 -9.83 9.39
C VAL A 255 12.70 -9.86 7.88
N VAL A 256 11.74 -9.24 7.19
CA VAL A 256 11.71 -9.09 5.74
C VAL A 256 11.57 -7.62 5.35
N ALA A 257 12.24 -7.21 4.28
CA ALA A 257 12.12 -5.87 3.71
C ALA A 257 12.29 -5.91 2.19
N TRP A 258 11.41 -5.22 1.47
CA TRP A 258 11.56 -5.01 0.03
C TRP A 258 12.37 -3.75 -0.26
N SER A 259 13.22 -3.81 -1.27
CA SER A 259 13.87 -2.63 -1.83
C SER A 259 12.89 -1.79 -2.67
N PRO A 260 13.19 -0.49 -2.89
CA PRO A 260 12.59 0.27 -3.97
C PRO A 260 12.78 -0.42 -5.34
N MET A 261 12.01 0.02 -6.35
CA MET A 261 12.15 -0.47 -7.72
C MET A 261 13.53 -0.09 -8.27
N LEU A 262 14.24 -1.09 -8.79
CA LEU A 262 15.58 -0.96 -9.35
C LEU A 262 15.49 -1.14 -10.86
N ASP A 263 15.95 -0.15 -11.61
CA ASP A 263 16.04 -0.23 -13.07
C ASP A 263 17.46 -0.61 -13.43
N SER A 264 17.62 -1.79 -14.02
CA SER A 264 18.90 -2.25 -14.55
C SER A 264 19.22 -1.53 -15.86
N LYS A 265 20.51 -1.29 -16.14
CA LYS A 265 20.97 -0.84 -17.46
C LYS A 265 20.53 -1.75 -18.62
N SER A 266 20.20 -3.01 -18.32
CA SER A 266 19.64 -3.95 -19.30
C SER A 266 18.16 -3.70 -19.65
N GLY A 267 17.53 -2.65 -19.12
CA GLY A 267 16.13 -2.29 -19.39
C GLY A 267 15.10 -3.14 -18.65
N ARG A 268 15.53 -4.04 -17.74
CA ARG A 268 14.63 -4.83 -16.89
C ARG A 268 14.57 -4.23 -15.49
N SER A 269 13.37 -3.88 -15.04
CA SER A 269 13.13 -3.47 -13.66
C SER A 269 12.99 -4.70 -12.76
N CYS A 270 13.55 -4.63 -11.57
CA CYS A 270 13.47 -5.69 -10.57
C CYS A 270 13.48 -5.09 -9.15
N CYS A 271 13.24 -5.93 -8.16
CA CYS A 271 13.33 -5.56 -6.75
C CYS A 271 14.11 -6.64 -5.99
N ILE A 272 14.62 -6.26 -4.81
CA ILE A 272 15.32 -7.15 -3.91
C ILE A 272 14.49 -7.34 -2.66
N LEU A 273 14.27 -8.60 -2.28
CA LEU A 273 13.75 -8.98 -0.98
C LEU A 273 14.94 -9.35 -0.08
N ALA A 274 15.14 -8.59 0.99
CA ALA A 274 16.11 -8.92 2.04
C ALA A 274 15.42 -9.67 3.18
N ILE A 275 16.08 -10.72 3.66
CA ILE A 275 15.60 -11.55 4.77
C ILE A 275 16.70 -11.69 5.80
N GLY A 276 16.47 -11.14 7.00
CA GLY A 276 17.38 -11.26 8.15
C GLY A 276 17.07 -12.50 8.97
N ALA A 277 18.12 -13.21 9.40
CA ALA A 277 18.01 -14.46 10.15
C ALA A 277 18.55 -14.36 11.59
N LYS A 278 18.24 -15.37 12.42
CA LYS A 278 18.81 -15.52 13.77
C LYS A 278 20.33 -15.65 13.76
N SER A 279 20.93 -16.16 12.69
CA SER A 279 22.39 -16.23 12.54
C SER A 279 23.08 -14.88 12.34
N GLY A 280 22.34 -13.78 12.26
CA GLY A 280 22.86 -12.45 11.91
C GLY A 280 23.19 -12.28 10.44
N LYS A 281 22.97 -13.31 9.61
CA LYS A 281 23.06 -13.23 8.16
C LYS A 281 21.83 -12.55 7.57
N ILE A 282 22.03 -11.86 6.45
CA ILE A 282 20.95 -11.36 5.59
C ILE A 282 21.09 -12.01 4.23
N SER A 283 20.01 -12.63 3.74
CA SER A 283 19.91 -13.18 2.39
C SER A 283 19.18 -12.21 1.47
N PHE A 284 19.62 -12.12 0.22
CA PHE A 284 19.05 -11.21 -0.78
C PHE A 284 18.49 -11.98 -1.97
N TRP A 285 17.26 -11.65 -2.35
CA TRP A 285 16.53 -12.35 -3.40
C TRP A 285 16.05 -11.36 -4.46
N ARG A 286 16.48 -11.53 -5.71
CA ARG A 286 16.00 -10.73 -6.84
C ARG A 286 14.65 -11.25 -7.31
N VAL A 287 13.68 -10.36 -7.45
CA VAL A 287 12.38 -10.63 -8.06
C VAL A 287 12.20 -9.68 -9.23
N ASP A 288 12.09 -10.26 -10.42
CA ASP A 288 12.00 -9.49 -11.66
C ASP A 288 10.55 -9.04 -11.92
N LYS A 289 10.39 -7.84 -12.48
CA LYS A 289 9.08 -7.34 -12.91
C LYS A 289 8.54 -8.26 -14.03
N PRO A 290 7.23 -8.62 -14.02
CA PRO A 290 6.64 -9.38 -15.09
C PRO A 290 6.84 -8.72 -16.46
N GLN A 291 7.15 -9.52 -17.48
CA GLN A 291 7.28 -9.02 -18.86
C GLN A 291 5.94 -8.58 -19.45
N CYS A 292 4.86 -9.26 -19.05
CA CYS A 292 3.50 -8.91 -19.36
C CYS A 292 2.63 -9.03 -18.10
N TYR A 293 1.59 -8.20 -18.05
CA TYR A 293 0.58 -8.25 -17.01
C TYR A 293 -0.65 -8.99 -17.52
N SER A 294 -1.20 -9.86 -16.68
CA SER A 294 -2.43 -10.57 -16.95
C SER A 294 -3.35 -10.50 -15.74
N ILE A 295 -4.64 -10.46 -16.03
CA ILE A 295 -5.71 -10.41 -15.03
C ILE A 295 -6.51 -11.72 -15.04
N THR A 296 -6.24 -12.60 -16.01
CA THR A 296 -6.76 -13.96 -16.04
C THR A 296 -5.71 -14.93 -15.51
N GLN A 297 -6.16 -16.01 -14.89
CA GLN A 297 -5.32 -17.05 -14.28
C GLN A 297 -4.46 -17.83 -15.30
N GLY A 298 -4.54 -17.52 -16.59
CA GLY A 298 -3.90 -18.32 -17.65
C GLY A 298 -2.38 -18.37 -17.52
N ASP A 299 -1.81 -19.57 -17.73
CA ASP A 299 -0.46 -20.10 -18.04
C ASP A 299 0.83 -19.29 -17.74
N HIS A 300 0.76 -18.10 -17.16
CA HIS A 300 1.93 -17.33 -16.80
C HIS A 300 2.55 -17.89 -15.53
N SER A 301 3.84 -18.19 -15.61
CA SER A 301 4.63 -18.60 -14.45
C SER A 301 4.49 -17.55 -13.33
N PRO A 302 4.25 -17.96 -12.07
CA PRO A 302 4.28 -17.04 -10.94
C PRO A 302 5.62 -16.30 -10.89
N PRO A 303 5.69 -15.11 -10.26
CA PRO A 303 6.96 -14.45 -10.03
C PRO A 303 7.91 -15.43 -9.33
N VAL A 304 9.13 -15.56 -9.84
CA VAL A 304 10.16 -16.44 -9.27
C VAL A 304 11.27 -15.57 -8.70
N ALA A 305 11.61 -15.81 -7.43
CA ALA A 305 12.76 -15.20 -6.79
C ALA A 305 14.05 -15.92 -7.18
N SER A 306 15.16 -15.18 -7.31
CA SER A 306 16.50 -15.75 -7.51
C SER A 306 17.43 -15.26 -6.42
N LEU A 307 18.15 -16.18 -5.77
CA LEU A 307 19.10 -15.85 -4.72
C LEU A 307 20.29 -15.08 -5.31
N ILE A 308 20.54 -13.87 -4.80
CA ILE A 308 21.69 -13.04 -5.15
C ILE A 308 22.91 -13.48 -4.33
N GLY A 309 22.72 -13.64 -3.01
CA GLY A 309 23.77 -13.99 -2.07
C GLY A 309 23.44 -13.57 -0.64
N PHE A 310 24.45 -13.64 0.22
CA PHE A 310 24.37 -13.35 1.65
C PHE A 310 25.39 -12.29 2.09
N ILE A 311 25.09 -11.62 3.19
CA ILE A 311 26.08 -10.92 4.01
C ILE A 311 26.00 -11.41 5.46
N GLN A 312 27.15 -11.49 6.13
CA GLN A 312 27.19 -11.61 7.59
C GLN A 312 27.05 -10.19 8.16
N ALA A 313 25.82 -9.79 8.47
CA ALA A 313 25.57 -8.42 8.93
C ALA A 313 25.98 -8.26 10.40
N HIS A 314 25.58 -9.22 11.23
CA HIS A 314 25.71 -9.18 12.68
C HIS A 314 26.18 -10.51 13.23
N ASN A 315 26.71 -10.52 14.46
CA ASN A 315 27.06 -11.77 15.16
C ASN A 315 25.90 -12.29 16.02
N SER A 316 24.83 -11.49 16.15
CA SER A 316 23.59 -11.82 16.84
C SER A 316 22.38 -11.67 15.90
N TRP A 317 21.17 -11.84 16.43
CA TRP A 317 19.94 -11.88 15.64
C TRP A 317 19.69 -10.55 14.92
N THR A 318 19.46 -10.60 13.61
CA THR A 318 19.01 -9.43 12.83
C THR A 318 17.54 -9.17 13.13
N THR A 319 17.24 -8.08 13.83
CA THR A 319 15.88 -7.76 14.32
C THR A 319 15.09 -6.88 13.34
N THR A 320 15.78 -6.02 12.58
CA THR A 320 15.12 -5.03 11.73
C THR A 320 15.97 -4.66 10.52
N ILE A 321 15.31 -4.37 9.39
CA ILE A 321 15.94 -4.01 8.11
C ILE A 321 15.14 -2.87 7.46
N SER A 322 15.82 -1.88 6.88
CA SER A 322 15.18 -0.84 6.07
C SER A 322 16.04 -0.48 4.86
N PHE A 323 15.40 -0.28 3.70
CA PHE A 323 16.04 0.08 2.43
C PHE A 323 15.81 1.54 2.08
N SER A 324 16.77 2.13 1.37
CA SER A 324 16.59 3.39 0.66
C SER A 324 17.43 3.42 -0.62
N LYS A 325 17.10 4.31 -1.55
CA LYS A 325 17.84 4.51 -2.81
C LYS A 325 18.46 5.90 -2.78
N ILE A 326 19.72 5.99 -3.18
CA ILE A 326 20.43 7.26 -3.34
C ILE A 326 21.10 7.30 -4.70
N VAL A 327 21.25 8.48 -5.29
CA VAL A 327 22.11 8.69 -6.44
C VAL A 327 23.41 9.29 -5.92
N PHE A 328 24.53 8.60 -6.12
CA PHE A 328 25.85 9.03 -5.67
C PHE A 328 26.83 8.97 -6.84
N ASP A 329 27.56 10.05 -7.08
CA ASP A 329 28.50 10.19 -8.21
C ASP A 329 27.86 9.72 -9.54
N GLU A 330 26.65 10.23 -9.84
CA GLU A 330 25.86 9.89 -11.03
C GLU A 330 25.44 8.41 -11.17
N SER A 331 25.77 7.56 -10.18
CA SER A 331 25.39 6.15 -10.14
C SER A 331 24.30 5.90 -9.10
N PRO A 332 23.20 5.19 -9.45
CA PRO A 332 22.18 4.86 -8.48
C PRO A 332 22.68 3.71 -7.59
N GLN A 333 22.52 3.89 -6.29
CA GLN A 333 23.02 2.98 -5.27
C GLN A 333 21.92 2.61 -4.29
N LEU A 334 22.03 1.39 -3.78
CA LEU A 334 21.11 0.83 -2.81
C LEU A 334 21.73 0.92 -1.43
N LEU A 335 21.01 1.55 -0.52
CA LEU A 335 21.35 1.63 0.90
C LEU A 335 20.50 0.63 1.67
N LEU A 336 21.15 -0.09 2.57
CA LEU A 336 20.52 -1.03 3.47
C LEU A 336 20.94 -0.68 4.89
N SER A 337 19.99 -0.53 5.79
CA SER A 337 20.23 -0.45 7.22
C SER A 337 19.77 -1.74 7.89
N SER A 338 20.55 -2.22 8.86
CA SER A 338 20.26 -3.44 9.60
C SER A 338 20.50 -3.23 11.09
N GLY A 339 19.52 -3.60 11.92
CA GLY A 339 19.61 -3.58 13.37
C GLY A 339 19.69 -4.98 13.96
N SER A 340 20.38 -5.09 15.08
CA SER A 340 20.62 -6.36 15.78
C SER A 340 20.03 -6.34 17.20
N SER A 341 19.82 -7.54 17.73
CA SER A 341 19.48 -7.78 19.14
C SER A 341 20.63 -7.44 20.11
N ASP A 342 21.86 -7.29 19.61
CA ASP A 342 23.01 -6.81 20.40
C ASP A 342 23.08 -5.26 20.50
N GLY A 343 22.07 -4.58 19.94
CA GLY A 343 21.95 -3.12 19.92
C GLY A 343 22.66 -2.45 18.75
N SER A 344 23.54 -3.15 18.02
CA SER A 344 24.27 -2.55 16.92
C SER A 344 23.38 -2.25 15.72
N VAL A 345 23.67 -1.15 15.04
CA VAL A 345 23.01 -0.74 13.81
C VAL A 345 24.07 -0.45 12.76
N LYS A 346 23.96 -1.10 11.61
CA LYS A 346 24.93 -0.98 10.51
C LYS A 346 24.26 -0.44 9.25
N LEU A 347 24.99 0.41 8.54
CA LEU A 347 24.61 0.94 7.24
C LEU A 347 25.50 0.35 6.15
N TRP A 348 24.87 -0.24 5.15
CA TRP A 348 25.50 -0.91 4.02
C TRP A 348 25.17 -0.20 2.72
N ARG A 349 26.08 -0.31 1.76
CA ARG A 349 25.99 0.32 0.45
C ARG A 349 26.28 -0.72 -0.63
N GLY A 350 25.44 -0.76 -1.66
CA GLY A 350 25.63 -1.62 -2.81
C GLY A 350 25.43 -0.85 -4.11
N ASN A 351 26.33 -1.02 -5.08
CA ASN A 351 26.08 -0.57 -6.44
C ASN A 351 24.98 -1.45 -7.04
N ILE A 352 23.91 -0.85 -7.58
CA ILE A 352 22.75 -1.60 -8.09
C ILE A 352 23.19 -2.61 -9.15
N ASP A 353 24.05 -2.23 -10.09
CA ASP A 353 24.48 -3.12 -11.17
C ASP A 353 25.25 -4.33 -10.66
N ASP A 354 26.01 -4.18 -9.57
CA ASP A 354 26.83 -5.25 -9.00
C ASP A 354 26.04 -6.10 -8.01
N VAL A 355 25.07 -5.53 -7.31
CA VAL A 355 24.15 -6.27 -6.44
C VAL A 355 23.20 -7.13 -7.26
N LEU A 356 22.80 -6.71 -8.46
CA LEU A 356 21.89 -7.49 -9.31
C LEU A 356 22.55 -8.69 -10.00
N LYS A 357 23.89 -8.73 -10.06
CA LYS A 357 24.64 -9.89 -10.56
C LYS A 357 24.66 -10.98 -9.49
N SER A 358 24.23 -12.19 -9.85
CA SER A 358 24.43 -13.37 -9.00
C SER A 358 25.92 -13.66 -8.88
N THR A 359 26.46 -13.67 -7.67
CA THR A 359 27.87 -14.04 -7.46
C THR A 359 27.99 -15.56 -7.37
N LYS A 360 29.04 -16.12 -7.99
CA LYS A 360 29.33 -17.57 -7.86
C LYS A 360 29.70 -17.93 -6.43
N ASP A 361 30.22 -16.96 -5.68
CA ASP A 361 30.75 -17.14 -4.33
C ASP A 361 29.68 -17.05 -3.24
N GLY A 362 28.41 -16.79 -3.61
CA GLY A 362 27.29 -16.70 -2.68
C GLY A 362 27.29 -15.43 -1.80
N HIS A 363 28.24 -14.52 -1.98
CA HIS A 363 28.31 -13.24 -1.26
C HIS A 363 27.63 -12.12 -2.05
N ALA A 364 26.74 -11.36 -1.40
CA ALA A 364 26.11 -10.22 -2.06
C ALA A 364 27.05 -9.00 -2.08
N SER A 365 27.01 -8.21 -3.17
CA SER A 365 27.87 -7.04 -3.43
C SER A 365 27.49 -5.80 -2.58
N PHE A 366 27.34 -5.96 -1.28
CA PHE A 366 27.17 -4.87 -0.31
C PHE A 366 28.45 -4.67 0.49
N SER A 367 28.91 -3.42 0.57
CA SER A 367 30.00 -3.01 1.46
C SER A 367 29.45 -2.33 2.70
N LEU A 368 30.09 -2.58 3.85
CA LEU A 368 29.77 -1.88 5.10
C LEU A 368 30.23 -0.43 4.97
N LEU A 369 29.31 0.51 5.10
CA LEU A 369 29.64 1.94 5.11
C LEU A 369 30.07 2.37 6.51
N LYS A 370 29.28 1.99 7.54
CA LYS A 370 29.64 2.22 8.95
C LYS A 370 28.77 1.39 9.91
N GLU A 371 29.35 1.00 11.04
CA GLU A 371 28.59 0.66 12.25
C GLU A 371 28.19 1.96 12.96
N VAL A 372 26.91 2.30 12.82
CA VAL A 372 26.33 3.59 13.17
C VAL A 372 26.02 3.68 14.67
N ILE A 373 25.58 2.57 15.25
CA ILE A 373 25.37 2.38 16.69
C ILE A 373 26.16 1.13 17.08
N ASN A 374 26.96 1.23 18.13
CA ASN A 374 27.87 0.17 18.57
C ASN A 374 27.14 -0.93 19.35
N VAL A 375 27.74 -2.11 19.37
CA VAL A 375 27.37 -3.25 20.24
C VAL A 375 27.31 -2.83 21.72
N GLY A 376 26.33 -3.36 22.45
CA GLY A 376 26.14 -3.13 23.90
C GLY A 376 25.14 -2.04 24.23
N SER A 377 24.59 -1.39 23.21
CA SER A 377 23.37 -0.58 23.31
C SER A 377 22.13 -1.46 23.59
N ASP A 378 21.04 -0.85 24.07
CA ASP A 378 19.72 -1.50 24.06
C ASP A 378 19.36 -2.04 22.66
N PRO A 379 18.67 -3.19 22.59
CA PRO A 379 18.35 -3.85 21.33
C PRO A 379 17.51 -2.96 20.42
N SER A 380 17.82 -2.99 19.12
CA SER A 380 17.06 -2.24 18.11
C SER A 380 15.75 -2.96 17.79
N SER A 381 14.62 -2.28 17.93
CA SER A 381 13.28 -2.82 17.69
C SER A 381 12.71 -2.46 16.32
N VAL A 382 13.05 -1.28 15.79
CA VAL A 382 12.58 -0.77 14.48
C VAL A 382 13.56 0.24 13.89
N LEU A 383 13.70 0.26 12.56
CA LEU A 383 14.51 1.22 11.81
C LEU A 383 13.66 1.93 10.76
N SER A 384 13.99 3.20 10.49
CA SER A 384 13.44 3.96 9.36
C SER A 384 14.55 4.77 8.70
N LEU A 385 14.91 4.39 7.48
CA LEU A 385 15.95 5.02 6.67
C LEU A 385 15.32 5.90 5.60
N ILE A 386 15.78 7.15 5.47
CA ILE A 386 15.31 8.07 4.44
C ILE A 386 16.46 8.89 3.85
N VAL A 387 16.33 9.23 2.57
CA VAL A 387 17.11 10.28 1.91
C VAL A 387 16.14 11.45 1.72
N PRO A 388 16.31 12.58 2.42
CA PRO A 388 15.34 13.66 2.37
C PRO A 388 15.26 14.31 0.99
N ASP A 389 14.04 14.66 0.56
CA ASP A 389 13.80 15.27 -0.76
C ASP A 389 14.47 16.67 -0.84
N THR A 390 14.54 17.39 0.27
CA THR A 390 15.17 18.73 0.35
C THR A 390 16.69 18.71 0.36
N SER A 391 17.29 17.57 0.71
CA SER A 391 18.74 17.43 0.85
C SER A 391 19.18 16.04 0.42
N PRO A 392 19.26 15.75 -0.89
CA PRO A 392 19.57 14.43 -1.42
C PRO A 392 20.98 13.93 -1.05
N HIS A 393 21.84 14.83 -0.58
CA HIS A 393 23.18 14.51 -0.08
C HIS A 393 23.19 14.05 1.38
N LYS A 394 22.06 14.10 2.09
CA LYS A 394 21.96 13.63 3.47
C LYS A 394 21.20 12.30 3.51
N ILE A 395 21.64 11.40 4.36
CA ILE A 395 20.97 10.15 4.69
C ILE A 395 20.63 10.23 6.17
N ILE A 396 19.36 10.05 6.52
CA ILE A 396 18.89 10.07 7.90
C ILE A 396 18.40 8.68 8.26
N LEU A 397 18.95 8.13 9.35
CA LEU A 397 18.54 6.86 9.92
C LEU A 397 17.99 7.11 11.32
N ALA A 398 16.73 6.74 11.53
CA ALA A 398 16.11 6.68 12.85
C ALA A 398 16.05 5.23 13.35
N ALA A 399 16.47 5.00 14.59
CA ALA A 399 16.44 3.73 15.27
C ALA A 399 15.63 3.82 16.56
N GLY A 400 14.59 2.99 16.64
CA GLY A 400 13.81 2.79 17.85
C GLY A 400 14.39 1.65 18.68
N LYS A 401 14.49 1.85 19.99
CA LYS A 401 15.10 0.89 20.91
C LYS A 401 14.10 0.21 21.84
N GLY A 402 14.53 -0.93 22.39
CA GLY A 402 13.84 -1.67 23.45
C GLY A 402 13.55 -0.84 24.70
N SER A 403 14.39 0.14 24.99
CA SER A 403 14.26 1.04 26.15
C SER A 403 13.27 2.21 25.95
N GLY A 404 12.72 2.39 24.74
CA GLY A 404 11.89 3.55 24.41
C GLY A 404 12.65 4.76 23.87
N ALA A 405 13.99 4.68 23.82
CA ALA A 405 14.82 5.71 23.20
C ALA A 405 14.73 5.69 21.66
N LEU A 406 14.84 6.89 21.07
CA LEU A 406 15.04 7.13 19.64
C LEU A 406 16.45 7.64 19.40
N GLU A 407 17.18 6.95 18.54
CA GLU A 407 18.48 7.41 18.07
C GLU A 407 18.43 7.80 16.61
N ILE A 408 18.93 9.00 16.32
CA ILE A 408 19.04 9.49 14.95
C ILE A 408 20.48 9.70 14.59
N VAL A 409 20.81 9.24 13.39
CA VAL A 409 22.09 9.50 12.77
C VAL A 409 21.88 10.05 11.37
N THR A 410 22.48 11.22 11.15
CA THR A 410 22.60 11.83 9.82
C THR A 410 23.99 11.51 9.26
N TYR A 411 24.03 11.08 8.00
CA TYR A 411 25.24 10.93 7.21
C TYR A 411 25.20 11.88 6.03
N ASP A 412 26.17 12.80 5.98
CA ASP A 412 26.33 13.71 4.87
C ASP A 412 27.30 13.11 3.84
N THR A 413 26.78 12.79 2.66
CA THR A 413 27.54 12.24 1.55
C THR A 413 28.53 13.22 0.93
N SER A 414 28.27 14.53 1.01
CA SER A 414 29.12 15.56 0.42
C SER A 414 30.42 15.73 1.20
N ILE A 415 30.32 15.71 2.53
CA ILE A 415 31.46 15.80 3.46
C ILE A 415 31.95 14.41 3.87
N ARG A 416 31.21 13.34 3.50
CA ARG A 416 31.46 11.94 3.87
C ARG A 416 31.63 11.74 5.37
N LYS A 417 30.80 12.45 6.15
CA LYS A 417 30.90 12.47 7.61
C LYS A 417 29.57 12.09 8.24
N PHE A 418 29.66 11.30 9.30
CA PHE A 418 28.55 11.01 10.18
C PHE A 418 28.49 12.03 11.30
N ASN A 419 27.28 12.48 11.60
CA ASN A 419 27.02 13.24 12.81
C ASN A 419 27.07 12.32 14.04
N VAL A 420 27.23 12.94 15.21
CA VAL A 420 27.14 12.22 16.48
C VAL A 420 25.69 11.71 16.62
N PRO A 421 25.49 10.42 16.98
CA PRO A 421 24.14 9.92 17.21
C PRO A 421 23.42 10.74 18.29
N ALA A 422 22.26 11.29 17.92
CA ALA A 422 21.42 12.05 18.84
C ALA A 422 20.39 11.09 19.46
N SER A 423 20.49 10.86 20.77
CA SER A 423 19.57 10.01 21.52
C SER A 423 18.50 10.86 22.20
N HIS A 424 17.24 10.46 22.03
CA HIS A 424 16.08 11.13 22.58
C HIS A 424 15.24 10.11 23.34
N TYR A 425 14.96 10.37 24.62
CA TYR A 425 14.03 9.55 25.40
C TYR A 425 12.60 9.89 24.99
N ALA A 426 12.11 9.18 23.99
CA ALA A 426 10.82 9.45 23.37
C ALA A 426 9.67 8.75 24.09
N HIS A 427 9.91 7.56 24.63
CA HIS A 427 8.87 6.67 25.14
C HIS A 427 9.33 5.97 26.42
N ASP A 428 8.37 5.54 27.23
CA ASP A 428 8.64 4.83 28.50
C ASP A 428 8.77 3.31 28.31
N GLN A 429 8.38 2.83 27.12
CA GLN A 429 8.43 1.43 26.72
C GLN A 429 8.99 1.31 25.30
N VAL A 430 9.28 0.08 24.87
CA VAL A 430 9.85 -0.23 23.54
C VAL A 430 9.13 0.51 22.41
N VAL A 431 9.93 1.15 21.56
CA VAL A 431 9.44 1.76 20.32
C VAL A 431 9.05 0.66 19.35
N THR A 432 7.81 0.62 18.90
CA THR A 432 7.29 -0.46 18.05
C THR A 432 7.06 -0.03 16.60
N GLY A 433 7.08 1.26 16.30
CA GLY A 433 6.93 1.76 14.94
C GLY A 433 7.62 3.10 14.72
N LEU A 434 8.21 3.26 13.54
CA LEU A 434 8.80 4.50 13.06
C LEU A 434 8.50 4.70 11.59
N ALA A 435 8.03 5.89 11.23
CA ALA A 435 7.78 6.24 9.84
C ALA A 435 8.04 7.72 9.54
N TRP A 436 8.82 7.99 8.49
CA TRP A 436 9.08 9.33 7.98
C TRP A 436 7.98 9.80 7.04
N ALA A 437 7.51 11.03 7.24
CA ALA A 437 6.56 11.74 6.37
C ALA A 437 7.22 12.97 5.72
N TYR A 438 6.54 13.53 4.73
CA TYR A 438 6.88 14.82 4.11
C TYR A 438 8.34 14.92 3.65
N GLY A 439 8.85 13.86 3.00
CA GLY A 439 10.21 13.83 2.48
C GLY A 439 11.29 13.89 3.56
N GLY A 440 10.99 13.45 4.79
CA GLY A 440 11.95 13.41 5.92
C GLY A 440 11.86 14.60 6.88
N GLN A 441 10.88 15.48 6.72
CA GLN A 441 10.68 16.62 7.61
C GLN A 441 10.02 16.23 8.95
N CYS A 442 9.13 15.23 8.92
CA CYS A 442 8.46 14.72 10.12
C CYS A 442 8.73 13.23 10.33
N LEU A 443 9.00 12.85 11.57
CA LEU A 443 9.05 11.47 12.02
C LEU A 443 7.85 11.20 12.93
N TYR A 444 7.19 10.07 12.73
CA TYR A 444 6.17 9.58 13.65
C TYR A 444 6.67 8.33 14.36
N SER A 445 6.45 8.26 15.67
CA SER A 445 6.82 7.12 16.51
C SER A 445 5.63 6.60 17.31
N CYS A 446 5.57 5.28 17.50
CA CYS A 446 4.62 4.66 18.41
C CYS A 446 5.31 3.63 19.30
N SER A 447 4.74 3.39 20.49
CA SER A 447 5.32 2.51 21.51
C SER A 447 4.26 1.64 22.20
N GLN A 448 4.76 0.61 22.89
CA GLN A 448 3.96 -0.23 23.80
C GLN A 448 3.40 0.56 25.00
N ASP A 449 3.88 1.78 25.26
CA ASP A 449 3.30 2.70 26.24
C ASP A 449 1.96 3.33 25.77
N ASN A 450 1.40 2.85 24.65
CA ASN A 450 0.19 3.33 23.99
C ASN A 450 0.30 4.74 23.36
N SER A 451 1.46 5.39 23.44
CA SER A 451 1.65 6.72 22.90
C SER A 451 1.96 6.71 21.40
N LEU A 452 1.51 7.78 20.75
CA LEU A 452 1.84 8.14 19.37
C LEU A 452 2.39 9.56 19.42
N ARG A 453 3.62 9.75 18.95
CA ARG A 453 4.31 11.05 18.97
C ARG A 453 4.72 11.47 17.56
N CYS A 454 4.77 12.78 17.35
CA CYS A 454 5.24 13.40 16.12
C CYS A 454 6.46 14.26 16.43
N TRP A 455 7.43 14.22 15.53
CA TRP A 455 8.70 14.92 15.67
C TRP A 455 9.03 15.67 14.39
N ILE A 456 9.50 16.91 14.49
CA ILE A 456 10.02 17.67 13.36
C ILE A 456 11.55 17.67 13.43
N MET A 457 12.18 17.37 12.30
CA MET A 457 13.62 17.52 12.13
C MET A 457 13.98 18.99 11.90
N LYS A 458 14.71 19.60 12.83
CA LYS A 458 15.31 20.93 12.65
C LYS A 458 16.82 20.78 12.68
N GLY A 459 17.47 20.98 11.54
CA GLY A 459 18.90 20.68 11.40
C GLY A 459 19.17 19.19 11.62
N ASP A 460 19.86 18.87 12.71
CA ASP A 460 20.19 17.48 13.11
C ASP A 460 19.52 17.04 14.42
N SER A 461 18.57 17.83 14.96
CA SER A 461 17.82 17.51 16.18
C SER A 461 16.34 17.27 15.92
N LEU A 462 15.72 16.41 16.74
CA LEU A 462 14.26 16.24 16.77
C LEU A 462 13.63 17.19 17.77
N HIS A 463 12.48 17.73 17.38
CA HIS A 463 11.61 18.46 18.29
C HIS A 463 10.23 17.81 18.28
N GLU A 464 9.73 17.46 19.47
CA GLU A 464 8.37 16.95 19.61
C GLU A 464 7.36 18.04 19.26
N VAL A 465 6.35 17.68 18.49
CA VAL A 465 5.25 18.56 18.12
C VAL A 465 3.91 17.86 18.34
N PRO A 466 2.85 18.63 18.67
CA PRO A 466 1.53 18.05 18.79
C PRO A 466 1.07 17.49 17.43
N LEU A 467 0.34 16.38 17.51
CA LEU A 467 -0.39 15.83 16.38
C LEU A 467 -1.50 16.81 15.95
N PRO A 468 -1.83 16.89 14.66
CA PRO A 468 -2.76 17.89 14.15
C PRO A 468 -4.20 17.58 14.58
N SER A 469 -5.00 18.64 14.67
CA SER A 469 -6.42 18.54 15.01
C SER A 469 -7.23 17.96 13.83
N ASN A 470 -8.29 17.19 14.12
CA ASN A 470 -9.16 16.64 13.06
C ASN A 470 -10.25 17.65 12.68
N ILE A 471 -9.90 18.61 11.82
CA ILE A 471 -10.85 19.64 11.34
C ILE A 471 -11.81 19.10 10.29
N LEU A 472 -11.50 17.97 9.66
CA LEU A 472 -12.28 17.42 8.54
C LEU A 472 -13.69 16.93 8.93
N GLY A 473 -14.08 17.00 10.21
CA GLY A 473 -15.45 16.76 10.68
C GLY A 473 -16.01 15.37 10.33
N VAL A 474 -15.14 14.45 9.88
CA VAL A 474 -15.55 13.11 9.46
C VAL A 474 -16.12 12.41 10.68
N LYS A 475 -17.42 12.09 10.62
CA LYS A 475 -18.14 11.39 11.70
C LYS A 475 -17.32 10.17 12.13
N THR A 476 -16.91 10.19 13.39
CA THR A 476 -16.31 9.06 14.08
C THR A 476 -17.31 7.91 14.13
N TYR A 477 -17.25 6.99 13.18
CA TYR A 477 -17.97 5.72 13.30
C TYR A 477 -17.36 4.94 14.46
N THR A 478 -18.03 4.94 15.62
CA THR A 478 -17.51 4.38 16.87
C THR A 478 -18.41 3.27 17.38
N ASP A 479 -18.34 2.11 16.71
CA ASP A 479 -18.65 0.81 17.35
C ASP A 479 -17.39 0.16 17.95
N VAL A 480 -16.26 0.88 17.93
CA VAL A 480 -14.94 0.39 18.33
C VAL A 480 -14.56 0.96 19.70
N PRO A 481 -14.18 0.12 20.68
CA PRO A 481 -13.74 0.56 22.00
C PRO A 481 -12.62 1.62 21.94
N THR A 482 -12.59 2.49 22.94
CA THR A 482 -11.54 3.51 23.11
C THR A 482 -10.41 3.07 24.04
N ALA A 483 -10.59 1.96 24.76
CA ALA A 483 -9.60 1.43 25.70
C ALA A 483 -8.52 0.62 24.97
N SER A 484 -7.36 1.25 24.75
CA SER A 484 -6.17 0.64 24.15
C SER A 484 -5.03 0.60 25.15
N ASP A 485 -4.19 -0.43 25.09
CA ASP A 485 -3.08 -0.64 26.05
C ASP A 485 -1.70 -0.46 25.45
N ALA A 486 -1.51 -0.77 24.17
CA ALA A 486 -0.19 -0.77 23.55
C ALA A 486 -0.27 -0.61 22.03
N SER A 487 0.67 0.13 21.44
CA SER A 487 0.82 0.27 19.98
C SER A 487 1.88 -0.68 19.45
N PHE A 488 1.66 -1.26 18.26
CA PHE A 488 2.53 -2.29 17.66
C PHE A 488 3.05 -1.95 16.27
N GLY A 489 2.76 -0.76 15.75
CA GLY A 489 3.31 -0.31 14.49
C GLY A 489 2.61 0.92 13.94
N ILE A 490 3.25 1.53 12.94
CA ILE A 490 2.79 2.74 12.27
C ILE A 490 3.11 2.65 10.77
N ALA A 491 2.21 3.12 9.93
CA ALA A 491 2.44 3.22 8.49
C ALA A 491 1.83 4.50 7.94
N ILE A 492 2.54 5.19 7.05
CA ILE A 492 2.10 6.45 6.45
C ILE A 492 1.44 6.16 5.10
N SER A 493 0.40 6.92 4.78
CA SER A 493 -0.27 6.83 3.49
C SER A 493 0.65 7.30 2.35
N PRO A 494 0.51 6.76 1.13
CA PRO A 494 1.40 7.09 0.02
C PRO A 494 1.53 8.58 -0.32
N ALA A 495 0.51 9.40 -0.08
CA ALA A 495 0.55 10.84 -0.33
C ALA A 495 0.87 11.67 0.92
N ASN A 496 1.28 11.02 2.03
CA ASN A 496 1.65 11.64 3.29
C ASN A 496 0.55 12.51 3.93
N LEU A 497 -0.73 12.17 3.77
CA LEU A 497 -1.82 12.93 4.39
C LEU A 497 -2.52 12.17 5.52
N ALA A 498 -2.31 10.86 5.62
CA ALA A 498 -2.85 10.02 6.68
C ALA A 498 -1.80 9.08 7.27
N VAL A 499 -2.04 8.62 8.49
CA VAL A 499 -1.22 7.62 9.16
C VAL A 499 -2.11 6.56 9.78
N ALA A 500 -1.68 5.30 9.67
CA ALA A 500 -2.33 4.14 10.27
C ALA A 500 -1.51 3.66 11.47
N VAL A 501 -2.18 3.43 12.60
CA VAL A 501 -1.58 2.94 13.84
C VAL A 501 -2.32 1.69 14.28
N VAL A 502 -1.60 0.65 14.69
CA VAL A 502 -2.21 -0.58 15.20
C VAL A 502 -2.03 -0.66 16.70
N ARG A 503 -3.13 -0.86 17.42
CA ARG A 503 -3.19 -0.91 18.88
C ARG A 503 -3.91 -2.16 19.38
N ASN A 504 -3.44 -2.70 20.51
CA ASN A 504 -4.18 -3.71 21.27
C ASN A 504 -5.23 -3.04 22.17
N PHE A 505 -6.38 -3.68 22.33
CA PHE A 505 -7.36 -3.25 23.31
C PHE A 505 -6.98 -3.69 24.73
N ASP A 506 -7.38 -2.90 25.71
CA ASP A 506 -7.38 -3.33 27.11
C ASP A 506 -8.48 -4.35 27.35
N VAL A 507 -8.11 -5.63 27.38
CA VAL A 507 -9.04 -6.73 27.60
C VAL A 507 -9.80 -6.58 28.93
N ASN A 508 -9.23 -5.91 29.93
CA ASN A 508 -9.86 -5.72 31.24
C ASN A 508 -10.95 -4.64 31.22
N LEU A 509 -10.83 -3.65 30.34
CA LEU A 509 -11.82 -2.59 30.17
C LEU A 509 -12.91 -2.95 29.14
N LEU A 510 -12.68 -3.99 28.34
CA LEU A 510 -13.67 -4.50 27.38
C LEU A 510 -14.76 -5.34 28.04
N ASN A 511 -15.96 -5.33 27.44
CA ASN A 511 -17.00 -6.27 27.85
C ASN A 511 -16.54 -7.72 27.61
N PRO A 512 -16.45 -8.57 28.65
CA PRO A 512 -15.84 -9.91 28.56
C PRO A 512 -16.64 -10.90 27.71
N MET A 513 -17.95 -10.70 27.54
CA MET A 513 -18.82 -11.58 26.76
C MET A 513 -18.89 -11.21 25.28
N TYR A 514 -18.89 -9.93 24.94
CA TYR A 514 -19.14 -9.45 23.57
C TYR A 514 -17.90 -8.90 22.87
N GLN A 515 -17.13 -8.03 23.54
CA GLN A 515 -16.03 -7.28 22.92
C GLN A 515 -14.71 -8.03 23.02
N ALA A 516 -14.32 -8.48 24.21
CA ALA A 516 -13.05 -9.17 24.46
C ALA A 516 -12.86 -10.47 23.65
N ARG A 517 -13.96 -11.09 23.21
CA ARG A 517 -13.94 -12.34 22.41
C ARG A 517 -13.86 -12.10 20.90
N SER A 518 -14.33 -10.96 20.42
CA SER A 518 -14.50 -10.68 18.98
C SER A 518 -13.52 -9.62 18.45
N GLN A 519 -13.04 -8.76 19.34
CA GLN A 519 -12.18 -7.64 19.02
C GLN A 519 -10.98 -7.67 19.96
N LYS A 520 -9.79 -7.89 19.41
CA LYS A 520 -8.56 -7.98 20.20
C LYS A 520 -7.59 -6.83 19.96
N ALA A 521 -7.73 -6.17 18.82
CA ALA A 521 -6.93 -5.03 18.43
C ALA A 521 -7.70 -4.13 17.45
N VAL A 522 -7.13 -2.99 17.13
CA VAL A 522 -7.68 -2.00 16.22
C VAL A 522 -6.58 -1.44 15.32
N ALA A 523 -6.93 -1.22 14.06
CA ALA A 523 -6.20 -0.33 13.17
C ALA A 523 -6.91 1.03 13.14
N GLU A 524 -6.26 2.06 13.63
CA GLU A 524 -6.76 3.43 13.69
C GLU A 524 -6.09 4.29 12.63
N PHE A 525 -6.85 5.20 12.05
CA PHE A 525 -6.35 6.14 11.04
C PHE A 525 -6.50 7.58 11.54
N PHE A 526 -5.41 8.33 11.39
CA PHE A 526 -5.32 9.74 11.75
C PHE A 526 -4.94 10.55 10.52
N TRP A 527 -5.53 11.73 10.40
CA TRP A 527 -5.10 12.70 9.40
C TRP A 527 -3.83 13.38 9.91
N ILE A 528 -2.83 13.49 9.03
CA ILE A 528 -1.58 14.22 9.30
C ILE A 528 -1.43 15.45 8.40
N GLY A 529 -2.31 15.64 7.42
CA GLY A 529 -2.25 16.76 6.48
C GLY A 529 -2.29 18.16 7.11
N GLY A 530 -2.76 18.31 8.36
CA GLY A 530 -2.71 19.58 9.10
C GLY A 530 -1.38 19.83 9.83
N GLN A 531 -0.38 18.95 9.71
CA GLN A 531 0.88 19.07 10.43
C GLN A 531 1.64 20.34 10.04
N LYS A 532 2.01 21.16 11.03
CA LYS A 532 2.88 22.32 10.83
C LYS A 532 4.31 21.84 10.57
N LEU A 533 4.88 22.17 9.40
CA LEU A 533 6.24 21.73 9.00
C LEU A 533 7.31 22.82 9.18
N LYS A 534 6.93 24.11 9.11
CA LYS A 534 7.83 25.26 9.24
C LYS A 534 7.45 26.15 10.43
N ASP A 535 8.42 26.87 10.99
CA ASP A 535 8.23 27.81 12.12
C ASP A 535 8.06 29.26 11.63
N ASP A 536 7.46 30.11 12.48
CA ASP A 536 6.98 31.49 12.20
C ASP A 536 8.08 32.54 11.88
N GLY A 537 9.30 32.12 11.54
CA GLY A 537 10.47 33.00 11.34
C GLY A 537 10.82 33.32 9.87
N GLU A 538 10.35 32.52 8.91
CA GLU A 538 10.27 32.96 7.52
C GLU A 538 8.93 33.66 7.39
N SER A 539 8.93 34.96 7.06
CA SER A 539 7.72 35.75 6.84
C SER A 539 6.69 34.90 6.12
N VAL A 540 5.55 34.67 6.76
CA VAL A 540 4.34 34.23 6.05
C VAL A 540 4.21 35.23 4.92
N ASP A 541 4.53 34.82 3.69
CA ASP A 541 4.26 35.64 2.51
C ASP A 541 2.81 36.08 2.68
N GLU A 542 2.56 37.39 2.66
CA GLU A 542 1.22 37.98 2.79
C GLU A 542 0.25 37.47 1.69
N ASN A 543 0.70 36.57 0.82
CA ASN A 543 -0.07 35.74 -0.11
C ASN A 543 -0.63 34.42 0.49
N SER A 544 -0.69 34.28 1.82
CA SER A 544 -1.15 33.06 2.51
C SER A 544 -2.66 32.84 2.44
N LEU A 545 -3.21 32.60 1.24
CA LEU A 545 -4.58 32.09 0.99
C LEU A 545 -5.77 32.80 1.70
N GLY A 546 -5.56 33.87 2.48
CA GLY A 546 -6.60 34.61 3.21
C GLY A 546 -7.35 33.85 4.31
N PHE A 547 -6.91 32.64 4.72
CA PHE A 547 -7.66 31.83 5.69
C PHE A 547 -7.31 32.18 7.14
N PRO A 548 -8.31 32.35 8.03
CA PRO A 548 -8.08 32.74 9.43
C PRO A 548 -7.57 31.61 10.34
N ASN A 549 -7.61 30.35 9.88
CA ASN A 549 -7.23 29.18 10.67
C ASN A 549 -5.84 28.65 10.23
N THR A 550 -4.88 28.65 11.16
CA THR A 550 -3.51 28.14 10.96
C THR A 550 -3.48 26.71 10.44
N ASP A 551 -4.43 25.87 10.88
CA ASP A 551 -4.48 24.47 10.46
C ASP A 551 -4.93 24.35 8.99
N LEU A 552 -5.84 25.21 8.50
CA LEU A 552 -6.22 25.25 7.09
C LEU A 552 -5.04 25.69 6.21
N VAL A 553 -4.22 26.62 6.68
CA VAL A 553 -3.00 27.02 5.97
C VAL A 553 -2.05 25.83 5.84
N ASN A 554 -1.81 25.08 6.92
CA ASN A 554 -0.96 23.88 6.89
C ASN A 554 -1.53 22.80 5.96
N TRP A 555 -2.84 22.54 6.02
CA TRP A 555 -3.51 21.62 5.10
C TRP A 555 -3.31 22.02 3.64
N GLY A 556 -3.47 23.32 3.33
CA GLY A 556 -3.29 23.83 1.97
C GLY A 556 -1.86 23.65 1.48
N GLN A 557 -0.88 23.97 2.32
CA GLN A 557 0.54 23.79 2.00
C GLN A 557 0.90 22.31 1.80
N ASN A 558 0.43 21.42 2.69
CA ASN A 558 0.75 20.00 2.62
C ASN A 558 0.07 19.31 1.43
N ILE A 559 -1.17 19.68 1.08
CA ILE A 559 -1.83 19.19 -0.13
C ILE A 559 -1.09 19.67 -1.38
N LEU A 560 -0.69 20.94 -1.44
CA LEU A 560 0.09 21.48 -2.57
C LEU A 560 1.45 20.78 -2.69
N TRP A 561 2.13 20.56 -1.56
CA TRP A 561 3.37 19.79 -1.53
C TRP A 561 3.14 18.40 -2.12
N THR A 562 2.13 17.67 -1.65
CA THR A 562 1.78 16.33 -2.15
C THR A 562 1.49 16.31 -3.65
N LEU A 563 0.75 17.30 -4.17
CA LEU A 563 0.45 17.42 -5.59
C LEU A 563 1.74 17.59 -6.43
N ASN A 564 2.65 18.44 -5.98
CA ASN A 564 3.92 18.69 -6.66
C ASN A 564 4.88 17.48 -6.56
N GLN A 565 4.79 16.68 -5.49
CA GLN A 565 5.60 15.46 -5.34
C GLN A 565 5.36 14.43 -6.45
N TYR A 566 4.15 14.35 -6.98
CA TYR A 566 3.87 13.44 -8.08
C TYR A 566 4.55 13.85 -9.38
N GLU A 567 4.93 15.11 -9.54
CA GLU A 567 5.62 15.60 -10.73
C GLU A 567 7.13 15.38 -10.64
N HIS A 568 7.74 15.79 -9.53
CA HIS A 568 9.19 15.72 -9.36
C HIS A 568 9.73 14.27 -9.24
N HIS A 569 8.90 13.32 -8.80
CA HIS A 569 9.29 11.92 -8.67
C HIS A 569 8.46 11.02 -9.59
N LEU A 570 8.93 10.87 -10.83
CA LEU A 570 8.32 9.99 -11.84
C LEU A 570 8.22 8.52 -11.39
N ASP A 571 9.07 8.09 -10.46
CA ASP A 571 9.05 6.76 -9.86
C ASP A 571 7.95 6.55 -8.81
N LYS A 572 7.41 7.61 -8.20
CA LYS A 572 6.34 7.49 -7.21
C LYS A 572 5.03 7.09 -7.93
N PRO A 573 4.30 6.06 -7.50
CA PRO A 573 3.02 5.71 -8.10
C PRO A 573 1.92 6.72 -7.72
N LEU A 574 0.95 6.93 -8.61
CA LEU A 574 -0.18 7.86 -8.42
C LEU A 574 -1.25 7.28 -7.48
N VAL A 575 -0.97 7.27 -6.18
CA VAL A 575 -1.92 6.79 -5.17
C VAL A 575 -2.55 7.96 -4.43
N VAL A 576 -3.70 8.41 -4.90
CA VAL A 576 -4.29 9.72 -4.56
C VAL A 576 -5.46 9.65 -3.58
N TRP A 577 -5.67 8.52 -2.91
CA TRP A 577 -6.86 8.30 -2.09
C TRP A 577 -7.00 9.31 -0.95
N ASP A 578 -5.95 9.45 -0.13
CA ASP A 578 -5.91 10.31 1.05
C ASP A 578 -6.12 11.77 0.67
N MET A 579 -5.49 12.22 -0.43
CA MET A 579 -5.71 13.54 -1.01
C MET A 579 -7.16 13.73 -1.48
N ILE A 580 -7.70 12.80 -2.26
CA ILE A 580 -9.10 12.88 -2.73
C ILE A 580 -10.05 12.89 -1.53
N ALA A 581 -9.81 12.05 -0.53
CA ALA A 581 -10.64 11.95 0.67
C ALA A 581 -10.60 13.25 1.48
N ALA A 582 -9.42 13.85 1.67
CA ALA A 582 -9.28 15.14 2.33
C ALA A 582 -9.98 16.27 1.55
N LEU A 583 -9.72 16.39 0.24
CA LEU A 583 -10.37 17.39 -0.61
C LEU A 583 -11.90 17.20 -0.68
N SER A 584 -12.37 15.95 -0.70
CA SER A 584 -13.81 15.63 -0.69
C SER A 584 -14.49 15.93 0.64
N ALA A 585 -13.72 15.97 1.74
CA ALA A 585 -14.23 16.42 3.03
C ALA A 585 -14.26 17.95 3.08
N PHE A 586 -13.20 18.63 2.62
CA PHE A 586 -13.16 20.09 2.57
C PHE A 586 -14.18 20.70 1.61
N ILE A 587 -14.45 20.09 0.44
CA ILE A 587 -15.43 20.65 -0.52
C ILE A 587 -16.85 20.71 0.07
N LYS A 588 -17.16 19.86 1.07
CA LYS A 588 -18.45 19.85 1.78
C LYS A 588 -18.58 20.97 2.78
N SER A 589 -17.48 21.31 3.46
CA SER A 589 -17.48 22.34 4.50
C SER A 589 -17.15 23.72 3.94
N GLU A 590 -16.11 23.81 3.11
CA GLU A 590 -15.47 25.04 2.62
C GLU A 590 -15.12 24.92 1.13
N PRO A 591 -16.08 25.10 0.20
CA PRO A 591 -15.84 24.86 -1.23
C PRO A 591 -14.83 25.83 -1.85
N ASN A 592 -14.86 27.10 -1.44
CA ASN A 592 -13.94 28.15 -1.91
C ASN A 592 -12.48 27.82 -1.57
N TYR A 593 -12.24 27.17 -0.43
CA TYR A 593 -10.91 26.73 -0.01
C TYR A 593 -10.31 25.71 -0.98
N VAL A 594 -11.10 24.70 -1.36
CA VAL A 594 -10.68 23.67 -2.31
C VAL A 594 -10.42 24.28 -3.68
N GLU A 595 -11.29 25.18 -4.15
CA GLU A 595 -11.10 25.88 -5.42
C GLU A 595 -9.79 26.68 -5.45
N GLN A 596 -9.50 27.46 -4.40
CA GLN A 596 -8.27 28.23 -4.33
C GLN A 596 -7.01 27.37 -4.34
N ILE A 597 -7.01 26.21 -3.66
CA ILE A 597 -5.90 25.26 -3.70
C ILE A 597 -5.66 24.76 -5.13
N LEU A 598 -6.74 24.35 -5.82
CA LEU A 598 -6.60 23.81 -7.17
C LEU A 598 -6.18 24.89 -8.18
N VAL A 599 -6.72 26.10 -8.07
CA VAL A 599 -6.30 27.22 -8.91
C VAL A 599 -4.83 27.54 -8.66
N LYS A 600 -4.40 27.63 -7.39
CA LYS A 600 -3.00 27.87 -7.03
C LYS A 600 -2.07 26.77 -7.56
N TRP A 601 -2.50 25.50 -7.47
CA TRP A 601 -1.73 24.39 -8.03
C TRP A 601 -1.59 24.48 -9.54
N ILE A 602 -2.70 24.66 -10.28
CA ILE A 602 -2.69 24.77 -11.75
C ILE A 602 -1.81 25.96 -12.20
N MET A 603 -1.92 27.10 -11.53
CA MET A 603 -1.13 28.29 -11.85
C MET A 603 0.36 28.07 -11.58
N SER A 604 0.70 27.44 -10.46
CA SER A 604 2.08 27.04 -10.15
C SER A 604 2.63 26.06 -11.18
N SER A 605 1.82 25.09 -11.64
CA SER A 605 2.21 24.13 -12.69
C SER A 605 2.44 24.79 -14.05
N LEU A 606 1.82 25.94 -14.30
CA LEU A 606 1.99 26.74 -15.52
C LEU A 606 3.04 27.85 -15.37
N GLY A 607 3.71 27.96 -14.21
CA GLY A 607 4.73 28.98 -13.95
C GLY A 607 4.20 30.39 -13.72
N PHE A 608 2.92 30.55 -13.34
CA PHE A 608 2.32 31.86 -13.03
C PHE A 608 2.29 32.14 -11.51
N GLU A 609 2.62 33.37 -11.11
CA GLU A 609 2.68 33.80 -9.69
C GLU A 609 1.34 34.29 -9.10
N CYS A 610 0.31 34.51 -9.92
CA CYS A 610 -0.92 35.22 -9.50
C CYS A 610 -2.05 34.27 -9.04
N VAL A 611 -2.85 34.72 -8.05
CA VAL A 611 -4.02 34.03 -7.48
C VAL A 611 -5.35 34.74 -7.83
N PRO A 612 -5.80 34.81 -9.09
CA PRO A 612 -7.18 35.24 -9.37
C PRO A 612 -8.19 34.09 -9.11
N SER A 613 -9.47 34.44 -9.00
CA SER A 613 -10.58 33.48 -9.03
C SER A 613 -10.60 32.65 -10.33
N LEU A 614 -11.13 31.42 -10.27
CA LEU A 614 -11.16 30.46 -11.37
C LEU A 614 -11.69 31.04 -12.71
N GLY A 615 -12.72 31.89 -12.65
CA GLY A 615 -13.32 32.51 -13.84
C GLY A 615 -12.37 33.40 -14.66
N ILE A 616 -11.37 34.02 -14.01
CA ILE A 616 -10.38 34.89 -14.67
C ILE A 616 -9.21 34.05 -15.21
N VAL A 617 -8.89 32.94 -14.54
CA VAL A 617 -7.76 32.06 -14.84
C VAL A 617 -8.07 31.11 -16.00
N LEU A 618 -9.33 30.66 -16.13
CA LEU A 618 -9.75 29.64 -17.09
C LEU A 618 -9.33 29.90 -18.54
N PRO A 619 -9.52 31.11 -19.12
CA PRO A 619 -9.12 31.38 -20.50
C PRO A 619 -7.61 31.19 -20.75
N ARG A 620 -6.79 31.50 -19.75
CA ARG A 620 -5.34 31.27 -19.80
C ARG A 620 -5.01 29.80 -19.70
N VAL A 621 -5.65 29.08 -18.77
CA VAL A 621 -5.50 27.63 -18.62
C VAL A 621 -5.86 26.92 -19.91
N TYR A 622 -6.97 27.29 -20.57
CA TYR A 622 -7.39 26.70 -21.84
C TYR A 622 -6.34 26.79 -22.94
N GLY A 623 -5.62 27.92 -23.03
CA GLY A 623 -4.53 28.09 -24.00
C GLY A 623 -3.30 27.24 -23.68
N CYS A 624 -3.03 27.02 -22.40
CA CYS A 624 -1.80 26.37 -21.92
C CYS A 624 -1.98 24.90 -21.48
N LEU A 625 -3.18 24.31 -21.60
CA LEU A 625 -3.44 22.90 -21.22
C LEU A 625 -2.49 21.90 -21.93
N SER A 626 -1.99 22.25 -23.11
CA SER A 626 -1.01 21.42 -23.82
C SER A 626 0.38 21.41 -23.19
N GLU A 627 0.71 22.40 -22.36
CA GLU A 627 2.00 22.55 -21.67
C GLU A 627 2.05 21.74 -20.37
N LEU A 628 0.89 21.35 -19.82
CA LEU A 628 0.84 20.48 -18.65
C LEU A 628 1.30 19.07 -19.01
N THR A 629 1.96 18.41 -18.08
CA THR A 629 2.34 16.99 -18.22
C THR A 629 1.09 16.11 -18.20
N SER A 630 1.15 14.91 -18.82
CA SER A 630 -0.04 14.03 -18.85
C SER A 630 -0.41 13.56 -17.45
N ARG A 631 0.55 13.55 -16.52
CA ARG A 631 0.36 13.21 -15.12
C ARG A 631 -0.41 14.27 -14.36
N GLN A 632 -0.08 15.55 -14.56
CA GLN A 632 -0.88 16.67 -14.04
C GLN A 632 -2.30 16.67 -14.61
N LEU A 633 -2.45 16.49 -15.93
CA LEU A 633 -3.79 16.39 -16.56
C LEU A 633 -4.60 15.21 -15.98
N HIS A 634 -3.96 14.08 -15.73
CA HIS A 634 -4.62 12.92 -15.12
C HIS A 634 -5.06 13.20 -13.68
N LEU A 635 -4.17 13.77 -12.85
CA LEU A 635 -4.49 14.20 -11.50
C LEU A 635 -5.65 15.19 -11.48
N LEU A 636 -5.62 16.19 -12.37
CA LEU A 636 -6.67 17.18 -12.51
C LEU A 636 -8.01 16.52 -12.88
N ASN A 637 -8.03 15.61 -13.86
CA ASN A 637 -9.25 14.87 -14.22
C ASN A 637 -9.82 14.06 -13.05
N VAL A 638 -8.94 13.42 -12.28
CA VAL A 638 -9.31 12.64 -11.10
C VAL A 638 -9.97 13.55 -10.05
N ILE A 639 -9.33 14.67 -9.72
CA ILE A 639 -9.83 15.62 -8.73
C ILE A 639 -11.15 16.23 -9.20
N ILE A 640 -11.26 16.70 -10.45
CA ILE A 640 -12.49 17.30 -10.96
C ILE A 640 -13.65 16.29 -10.90
N ARG A 641 -13.44 15.05 -11.36
CA ARG A 641 -14.52 14.04 -11.37
C ARG A 641 -14.96 13.65 -9.97
N HIS A 642 -14.04 13.52 -9.02
CA HIS A 642 -14.33 12.92 -7.71
C HIS A 642 -14.58 13.90 -6.58
N VAL A 643 -14.01 15.09 -6.67
CA VAL A 643 -14.16 16.15 -5.68
C VAL A 643 -15.19 17.15 -6.17
N MET A 644 -14.97 17.75 -7.34
CA MET A 644 -15.80 18.87 -7.82
C MET A 644 -17.18 18.42 -8.36
N LEU A 645 -17.22 17.42 -9.25
CA LEU A 645 -18.45 17.02 -9.95
C LEU A 645 -19.27 15.93 -9.24
N ARG A 646 -18.67 15.23 -8.27
CA ARG A 646 -19.37 14.16 -7.54
C ARG A 646 -20.33 14.73 -6.50
N GLU A 647 -19.91 15.79 -5.82
CA GLU A 647 -20.67 16.42 -4.74
C GLU A 647 -21.73 17.38 -5.28
N SER A 648 -21.53 17.98 -6.47
CA SER A 648 -22.57 18.79 -7.13
C SER A 648 -23.85 17.99 -7.41
N LYS A 649 -23.71 16.71 -7.80
CA LYS A 649 -24.83 15.80 -8.09
C LYS A 649 -25.65 15.38 -6.86
N LEU A 650 -25.09 15.49 -5.66
CA LEU A 650 -25.82 15.19 -4.41
C LEU A 650 -26.64 16.39 -3.92
N ASN A 651 -26.23 17.62 -4.28
CA ASN A 651 -26.90 18.85 -3.90
C ASN A 651 -28.03 19.26 -4.87
N ASP A 652 -28.08 18.64 -6.06
CA ASP A 652 -29.07 18.92 -7.11
C ASP A 652 -30.50 18.50 -6.77
N GLU A 653 -30.73 17.72 -5.70
CA GLU A 653 -32.09 17.34 -5.27
C GLU A 653 -32.78 18.42 -4.40
N GLU A 654 -32.07 19.41 -3.85
CA GLU A 654 -32.69 20.40 -2.93
C GLU A 654 -32.53 21.88 -3.28
N GLN A 655 -31.59 22.32 -4.13
CA GLN A 655 -31.52 23.75 -4.52
C GLN A 655 -31.05 23.97 -5.97
N ARG A 656 -32.00 24.23 -6.87
CA ARG A 656 -31.74 24.85 -8.18
C ARG A 656 -31.33 26.31 -8.00
N SER A 657 -30.07 26.55 -7.67
CA SER A 657 -29.43 27.85 -7.94
C SER A 657 -28.61 27.70 -9.22
N GLU A 658 -28.84 28.59 -10.19
CA GLU A 658 -28.02 28.76 -11.39
C GLU A 658 -26.60 29.20 -11.02
N ARG A 659 -25.73 28.30 -10.54
CA ARG A 659 -24.29 28.58 -10.47
C ARG A 659 -23.66 28.22 -11.81
N ASP A 660 -22.96 29.17 -12.44
CA ASP A 660 -22.20 28.96 -13.68
C ASP A 660 -20.86 28.22 -13.46
N GLU A 661 -20.40 28.14 -12.21
CA GLU A 661 -19.15 27.47 -11.79
C GLU A 661 -19.06 25.96 -12.14
N PRO A 662 -20.07 25.10 -11.90
CA PRO A 662 -20.01 23.69 -12.33
C PRO A 662 -19.85 23.53 -13.85
N LYS A 663 -20.34 24.48 -14.66
CA LYS A 663 -20.16 24.46 -16.12
C LYS A 663 -18.69 24.69 -16.50
N LEU A 664 -17.96 25.51 -15.72
CA LEU A 664 -16.54 25.78 -15.94
C LEU A 664 -15.68 24.53 -15.69
N TRP A 665 -15.93 23.81 -14.60
CA TRP A 665 -15.23 22.57 -14.28
C TRP A 665 -15.53 21.43 -15.26
N ILE A 666 -16.78 21.33 -15.75
CA ILE A 666 -17.15 20.37 -16.80
C ILE A 666 -16.38 20.67 -18.09
N LYS A 667 -16.35 21.94 -18.51
CA LYS A 667 -15.62 22.34 -19.73
C LYS A 667 -14.11 22.08 -19.60
N LEU A 668 -13.52 22.34 -18.44
CA LEU A 668 -12.11 22.01 -18.17
C LEU A 668 -11.87 20.49 -18.26
N LEU A 669 -12.74 19.69 -17.66
CA LEU A 669 -12.67 18.22 -17.72
C LEU A 669 -12.72 17.71 -19.16
N GLU A 670 -13.65 18.20 -19.97
CA GLU A 670 -13.77 17.80 -21.39
C GLU A 670 -12.50 18.11 -22.18
N LEU A 671 -11.86 19.25 -21.93
CA LEU A 671 -10.61 19.63 -22.60
C LEU A 671 -9.43 18.77 -22.14
N CYS A 672 -9.31 18.51 -20.83
CA CYS A 672 -8.27 17.64 -20.30
C CYS A 672 -8.42 16.19 -20.82
N GLU A 673 -9.64 15.66 -20.88
CA GLU A 673 -9.91 14.32 -21.43
C GLU A 673 -9.56 14.22 -22.91
N LYS A 674 -9.89 15.24 -23.72
CA LYS A 674 -9.47 15.29 -25.13
C LYS A 674 -7.96 15.29 -25.28
N ASN A 675 -7.24 16.07 -24.47
CA ASN A 675 -5.78 16.15 -24.52
C ASN A 675 -5.13 14.82 -24.12
N ILE A 676 -5.61 14.17 -23.04
CA ILE A 676 -5.11 12.85 -22.62
C ILE A 676 -5.42 11.79 -23.68
N GLN A 677 -6.61 11.81 -24.28
CA GLN A 677 -7.01 10.87 -25.33
C GLN A 677 -6.10 11.01 -26.57
N GLU A 678 -5.79 12.24 -26.99
CA GLU A 678 -4.86 12.50 -28.08
C GLU A 678 -3.44 11.97 -27.76
N ARG A 679 -2.93 12.23 -26.55
CA ARG A 679 -1.62 11.73 -26.11
C ARG A 679 -1.58 10.20 -26.07
N LEU A 680 -2.63 9.55 -25.57
CA LEU A 680 -2.75 8.10 -25.52
C LEU A 680 -2.70 7.47 -26.94
N VAL A 681 -3.43 8.06 -27.88
CA VAL A 681 -3.44 7.63 -29.29
C VAL A 681 -2.06 7.81 -29.92
N SER A 682 -1.42 8.97 -29.67
CA SER A 682 -0.05 9.24 -30.11
C SER A 682 0.95 8.20 -29.58
N CYS A 683 0.92 7.92 -28.27
CA CYS A 683 1.77 6.92 -27.63
C CYS A 683 1.54 5.52 -28.21
N SER A 684 0.29 5.11 -28.39
CA SER A 684 -0.06 3.79 -28.94
C SER A 684 0.49 3.62 -30.36
N PHE A 685 0.41 4.67 -31.18
CA PHE A 685 0.97 4.67 -32.52
C PHE A 685 2.50 4.62 -32.53
N SER A 686 3.16 5.42 -31.69
CA SER A 686 4.63 5.40 -31.56
C SER A 686 5.14 4.04 -31.09
N ALA A 687 4.51 3.43 -30.09
CA ALA A 687 4.88 2.13 -29.56
C ALA A 687 4.77 1.01 -30.62
N THR A 688 3.72 1.03 -31.44
CA THR A 688 3.58 0.08 -32.57
C THR A 688 4.62 0.33 -33.67
N LEU A 689 4.96 1.59 -33.97
CA LEU A 689 5.99 1.90 -34.97
C LEU A 689 7.40 1.46 -34.54
N ASN A 690 7.66 1.47 -33.24
CA ASN A 690 8.94 1.03 -32.65
C ASN A 690 9.04 -0.50 -32.54
N GLY A 691 8.02 -1.25 -32.95
CA GLY A 691 8.03 -2.72 -32.98
C GLY A 691 7.92 -3.38 -31.60
N ASN A 692 7.69 -2.61 -30.55
CA ASN A 692 7.71 -3.12 -29.18
C ASN A 692 6.38 -3.79 -28.77
N TRP A 693 5.23 -3.34 -29.30
CA TRP A 693 3.92 -3.81 -28.86
C TRP A 693 2.84 -3.74 -29.98
N HIS A 694 1.99 -4.77 -30.04
CA HIS A 694 0.72 -4.71 -30.77
C HIS A 694 -0.38 -4.23 -29.81
N HIS A 695 -0.79 -2.97 -29.96
CA HIS A 695 -1.88 -2.40 -29.19
C HIS A 695 -3.23 -2.86 -29.76
N PHE A 696 -4.14 -3.27 -28.88
CA PHE A 696 -5.52 -3.59 -29.26
C PHE A 696 -6.29 -2.30 -29.58
N GLY A 697 -6.96 -2.25 -30.73
CA GLY A 697 -7.83 -1.13 -31.12
C GLY A 697 -7.21 -0.08 -32.04
N LEU A 698 -6.09 -0.40 -32.72
CA LEU A 698 -5.42 0.53 -33.62
C LEU A 698 -6.32 0.97 -34.78
N ALA A 699 -7.16 0.08 -35.32
CA ALA A 699 -8.14 0.44 -36.35
C ALA A 699 -9.14 1.51 -35.87
N GLN A 700 -9.63 1.41 -34.64
CA GLN A 700 -10.59 2.33 -34.03
C GLN A 700 -9.93 3.69 -33.72
N MET A 701 -8.70 3.68 -33.20
CA MET A 701 -7.91 4.91 -33.00
C MET A 701 -7.66 5.65 -34.31
N ARG A 702 -7.40 4.95 -35.43
CA ARG A 702 -7.28 5.59 -36.76
C ARG A 702 -8.58 6.25 -37.21
N LYS A 703 -9.73 5.58 -36.98
CA LYS A 703 -11.05 6.16 -37.28
C LYS A 703 -11.34 7.39 -36.42
N TRP A 704 -10.92 7.38 -35.15
CA TRP A 704 -11.01 8.54 -34.27
C TRP A 704 -10.19 9.72 -34.78
N VAL A 705 -8.92 9.52 -35.21
CA VAL A 705 -8.11 10.60 -35.79
C VAL A 705 -8.76 11.16 -37.06
N ALA A 706 -9.28 10.31 -37.94
CA ALA A 706 -9.94 10.75 -39.17
C ALA A 706 -11.22 11.57 -38.91
N LYS A 707 -11.94 11.29 -37.82
CA LYS A 707 -13.14 12.03 -37.43
C LYS A 707 -12.82 13.38 -36.75
N ASN A 708 -11.64 13.52 -36.16
CA ASN A 708 -11.21 14.72 -35.45
C ASN A 708 -10.05 15.44 -36.17
N ASP A 709 -9.98 15.35 -37.50
CA ASP A 709 -8.83 15.83 -38.29
C ASP A 709 -8.58 17.33 -38.09
N ASP A 710 -9.64 18.11 -37.89
CA ASP A 710 -9.62 19.56 -37.66
C ASP A 710 -9.10 19.96 -36.26
N ILE A 711 -9.03 19.03 -35.30
CA ILE A 711 -8.67 19.32 -33.90
C ILE A 711 -7.34 18.67 -33.50
N VAL A 712 -7.01 17.51 -34.07
CA VAL A 712 -5.83 16.73 -33.71
C VAL A 712 -4.54 17.38 -34.23
N LYS A 713 -3.48 17.38 -33.41
CA LYS A 713 -2.17 17.95 -33.79
C LYS A 713 -1.55 17.21 -34.98
N ASP A 714 -0.81 17.94 -35.80
CA ASP A 714 -0.20 17.42 -37.04
C ASP A 714 0.76 16.25 -36.81
N HIS A 715 1.41 16.18 -35.65
CA HIS A 715 2.28 15.07 -35.29
C HIS A 715 1.53 13.73 -35.28
N VAL A 716 0.34 13.67 -34.69
CA VAL A 716 -0.48 12.44 -34.62
C VAL A 716 -0.93 12.03 -36.03
N LYS A 717 -1.28 13.00 -36.88
CA LYS A 717 -1.60 12.76 -38.30
C LYS A 717 -0.42 12.14 -39.05
N LEU A 718 0.80 12.60 -38.75
CA LEU A 718 2.03 12.06 -39.33
C LEU A 718 2.30 10.61 -38.87
N LEU A 719 2.03 10.29 -37.60
CA LEU A 719 2.11 8.91 -37.09
C LEU A 719 1.12 7.97 -37.79
N VAL A 720 -0.13 8.41 -38.00
CA VAL A 720 -1.14 7.64 -38.75
C VAL A 720 -0.67 7.33 -40.17
N LYS A 721 -0.09 8.31 -40.87
CA LYS A 721 0.49 8.11 -42.22
C LYS A 721 1.62 7.09 -42.21
N LYS A 722 2.50 7.11 -41.20
CA LYS A 722 3.59 6.12 -41.04
C LYS A 722 3.07 4.71 -40.79
N ILE A 723 2.03 4.57 -39.96
CA ILE A 723 1.42 3.27 -39.65
C ILE A 723 0.70 2.67 -40.86
N LYS A 724 -0.06 3.49 -41.63
CA LYS A 724 -0.72 3.04 -42.87
C LYS A 724 0.26 2.44 -43.88
N LYS A 725 1.52 2.91 -43.89
CA LYS A 725 2.58 2.38 -44.77
C LYS A 725 3.17 1.04 -44.28
N ARG A 726 3.18 0.78 -42.97
CA ARG A 726 3.83 -0.40 -42.37
C ARG A 726 2.89 -1.56 -42.04
N TYR A 727 1.63 -1.27 -41.70
CA TYR A 727 0.67 -2.28 -41.21
C TYR A 727 -0.65 -2.21 -41.98
N ILE A 728 -0.87 -3.23 -42.80
CA ILE A 728 -2.10 -3.51 -43.54
C ILE A 728 -2.74 -4.73 -42.83
N ALA A 729 -4.03 -4.68 -42.51
CA ALA A 729 -4.86 -5.74 -41.91
C ALA A 729 -4.96 -5.80 -40.36
N GLU A 730 -5.78 -4.91 -39.79
CA GLU A 730 -6.74 -5.32 -38.76
C GLU A 730 -8.14 -5.26 -39.40
N ALA A 731 -9.05 -6.14 -39.01
CA ALA A 731 -10.43 -6.09 -39.49
C ALA A 731 -11.07 -4.76 -39.04
N GLU A 732 -11.34 -3.87 -39.99
CA GLU A 732 -11.86 -2.53 -39.71
C GLU A 732 -13.27 -2.55 -39.11
N GLU A 733 -13.97 -3.68 -39.17
CA GLU A 733 -15.38 -3.82 -38.82
C GLU A 733 -15.57 -4.58 -37.50
N GLU A 734 -16.15 -3.90 -36.51
CA GLU A 734 -16.52 -4.52 -35.24
C GLU A 734 -17.91 -5.17 -35.32
N CYS A 735 -18.10 -6.25 -34.56
CA CYS A 735 -19.36 -6.98 -34.49
C CYS A 735 -19.98 -6.88 -33.10
N CYS A 736 -21.31 -6.80 -33.05
CA CYS A 736 -22.07 -6.76 -31.82
C CYS A 736 -21.99 -8.10 -31.09
N SER A 737 -21.59 -8.09 -29.83
CA SER A 737 -21.41 -9.33 -29.07
C SER A 737 -22.72 -10.08 -28.79
N TYR A 738 -23.88 -9.40 -28.88
CA TYR A 738 -25.20 -10.04 -28.69
C TYR A 738 -25.81 -10.62 -29.96
N CYS A 739 -25.49 -10.07 -31.15
CA CYS A 739 -26.21 -10.40 -32.37
C CYS A 739 -25.34 -10.49 -33.63
N SER A 740 -24.03 -10.34 -33.49
CA SER A 740 -23.02 -10.40 -34.54
C SER A 740 -23.20 -9.40 -35.70
N ALA A 741 -24.13 -8.44 -35.57
CA ALA A 741 -24.33 -7.38 -36.56
C ALA A 741 -23.20 -6.34 -36.50
N ARG A 742 -22.90 -5.69 -37.64
CA ARG A 742 -21.87 -4.66 -37.74
C ARG A 742 -22.13 -3.49 -36.78
N VAL A 743 -21.04 -2.97 -36.21
CA VAL A 743 -21.02 -1.82 -35.29
C VAL A 743 -20.13 -0.73 -35.88
N PRO A 744 -20.69 0.37 -36.41
CA PRO A 744 -19.89 1.50 -36.89
C PRO A 744 -19.19 2.23 -35.74
N PHE A 745 -18.12 2.94 -36.09
CA PHE A 745 -17.41 3.80 -35.15
C PHE A 745 -18.05 5.20 -35.18
N GLU A 746 -19.01 5.45 -34.29
CA GLU A 746 -19.70 6.73 -34.17
C GLU A 746 -19.21 7.54 -32.96
N ASP A 747 -18.96 6.89 -31.84
CA ASP A 747 -18.62 7.51 -30.56
C ASP A 747 -17.54 6.65 -29.85
N THR A 748 -16.77 7.25 -28.95
CA THR A 748 -15.65 6.61 -28.23
C THR A 748 -16.07 5.82 -27.00
N GLU A 749 -17.26 6.10 -26.44
CA GLU A 749 -17.76 5.50 -25.20
C GLU A 749 -18.94 4.55 -25.46
N ILE A 750 -19.82 4.90 -26.40
CA ILE A 750 -21.04 4.14 -26.68
C ILE A 750 -21.07 3.71 -28.14
N ALA A 751 -21.57 2.51 -28.41
CA ALA A 751 -21.78 2.03 -29.77
C ALA A 751 -23.16 1.40 -29.95
N TYR A 752 -23.66 1.43 -31.19
CA TYR A 752 -24.93 0.83 -31.55
C TYR A 752 -24.76 -0.10 -32.75
N CYS A 753 -25.37 -1.29 -32.71
CA CYS A 753 -25.35 -2.21 -33.84
C CYS A 753 -26.35 -1.80 -34.95
N GLN A 754 -26.07 -2.11 -36.22
CA GLN A 754 -26.89 -1.73 -37.38
C GLN A 754 -28.22 -2.50 -37.57
N ARG A 755 -28.82 -3.06 -36.51
CA ARG A 755 -30.14 -3.73 -36.58
C ARG A 755 -31.29 -2.73 -36.37
N THR A 756 -32.49 -3.15 -36.78
CA THR A 756 -33.76 -2.43 -36.53
C THR A 756 -34.01 -2.17 -35.04
N LYS A 757 -33.63 -3.09 -34.16
CA LYS A 757 -33.48 -2.84 -32.71
C LYS A 757 -32.00 -2.75 -32.36
N LYS A 758 -31.50 -1.52 -32.17
CA LYS A 758 -30.09 -1.25 -31.87
C LYS A 758 -29.75 -1.66 -30.43
N HIS A 759 -28.87 -2.65 -30.26
CA HIS A 759 -28.27 -2.94 -28.96
C HIS A 759 -27.28 -1.82 -28.59
N LYS A 760 -27.39 -1.31 -27.36
CA LYS A 760 -26.43 -0.35 -26.78
C LYS A 760 -25.22 -1.13 -26.25
N LEU A 761 -24.04 -0.80 -26.75
CA LEU A 761 -22.77 -1.43 -26.39
C LEU A 761 -21.86 -0.38 -25.75
N ALA A 762 -21.07 -0.78 -24.77
CA ALA A 762 -20.02 0.07 -24.21
C ALA A 762 -18.72 -0.14 -25.00
N ARG A 763 -17.97 0.93 -25.21
CA ARG A 763 -16.60 0.90 -25.72
C ARG A 763 -15.62 1.09 -24.58
N CYS A 764 -14.45 0.48 -24.74
CA CYS A 764 -13.33 0.73 -23.85
C CYS A 764 -12.76 2.12 -24.15
N ALA A 765 -12.67 3.00 -23.15
CA ALA A 765 -12.12 4.35 -23.31
C ALA A 765 -10.64 4.37 -23.79
N VAL A 766 -9.90 3.28 -23.55
CA VAL A 766 -8.48 3.16 -23.91
C VAL A 766 -8.29 2.59 -25.32
N SER A 767 -8.84 1.40 -25.60
CA SER A 767 -8.72 0.77 -26.93
C SER A 767 -9.71 1.31 -27.96
N MET A 768 -10.75 2.03 -27.51
CA MET A 768 -11.89 2.48 -28.32
C MET A 768 -12.68 1.33 -28.97
N THR A 769 -12.43 0.07 -28.58
CA THR A 769 -13.11 -1.11 -29.10
C THR A 769 -14.36 -1.46 -28.31
N VAL A 770 -15.32 -2.14 -28.94
CA VAL A 770 -16.51 -2.69 -28.27
C VAL A 770 -16.10 -3.69 -27.19
N CYS A 771 -16.64 -3.53 -25.98
CA CYS A 771 -16.38 -4.43 -24.87
C CYS A 771 -17.07 -5.80 -25.07
N PRO A 772 -16.39 -6.92 -24.75
CA PRO A 772 -16.97 -8.26 -24.83
C PRO A 772 -18.10 -8.49 -23.80
N LEU A 773 -18.93 -9.53 -24.01
CA LEU A 773 -20.02 -9.93 -23.10
C LEU A 773 -19.51 -10.43 -21.75
N SER A 774 -18.41 -11.19 -21.76
CA SER A 774 -17.69 -11.50 -20.54
C SER A 774 -16.96 -10.22 -20.14
N PRO A 775 -17.25 -9.66 -18.96
CA PRO A 775 -16.58 -8.45 -18.54
C PRO A 775 -15.11 -8.80 -18.31
N SER A 776 -14.24 -8.38 -19.22
CA SER A 776 -12.82 -8.29 -18.89
C SER A 776 -12.68 -7.21 -17.82
N TRP A 777 -11.84 -7.40 -16.81
CA TRP A 777 -11.65 -6.41 -15.73
C TRP A 777 -11.33 -5.01 -16.31
N PHE A 778 -10.60 -4.98 -17.43
CA PHE A 778 -10.40 -3.83 -18.31
C PHE A 778 -11.71 -3.09 -18.67
N CYS A 779 -12.73 -3.79 -19.16
CA CYS A 779 -14.02 -3.21 -19.55
C CYS A 779 -14.95 -2.89 -18.37
N ILE A 780 -14.85 -3.61 -17.23
CA ILE A 780 -15.58 -3.23 -16.00
C ILE A 780 -15.10 -1.86 -15.52
N LEU A 781 -13.79 -1.61 -15.56
CA LEU A 781 -13.19 -0.34 -15.15
C LEU A 781 -13.40 0.79 -16.16
N CYS A 782 -13.37 0.50 -17.46
CA CYS A 782 -13.66 1.49 -18.51
C CYS A 782 -15.15 1.84 -18.63
N GLY A 783 -16.06 0.87 -18.44
CA GLY A 783 -17.51 1.05 -18.61
C GLY A 783 -18.24 1.50 -17.34
N SER A 784 -17.63 1.34 -16.18
CA SER A 784 -18.05 2.05 -14.97
C SER A 784 -17.54 3.49 -15.06
N ARG A 785 -18.24 4.46 -14.46
CA ARG A 785 -17.75 5.83 -14.21
C ARG A 785 -16.49 5.89 -13.30
N ARG A 786 -15.67 4.84 -13.30
CA ARG A 786 -14.48 4.60 -12.49
C ARG A 786 -13.27 4.32 -13.40
N VAL A 787 -12.90 5.31 -14.20
CA VAL A 787 -11.70 5.35 -15.08
C VAL A 787 -10.35 5.29 -14.30
N PHE A 788 -10.37 5.06 -12.98
CA PHE A 788 -9.28 5.31 -12.03
C PHE A 788 -8.07 4.40 -12.17
N TYR A 789 -8.23 3.12 -12.45
CA TYR A 789 -7.10 2.18 -12.36
C TYR A 789 -6.42 1.93 -13.70
N PHE A 790 -7.15 2.08 -14.82
CA PHE A 790 -6.64 1.65 -16.11
C PHE A 790 -5.74 2.68 -16.81
N ILE A 791 -6.00 3.98 -16.64
CA ILE A 791 -5.08 5.00 -17.13
C ILE A 791 -3.78 4.98 -16.31
N ILE A 792 -3.83 4.71 -15.00
CA ILE A 792 -2.63 4.57 -14.16
C ILE A 792 -1.81 3.35 -14.60
N VAL A 793 -2.40 2.17 -14.80
CA VAL A 793 -1.63 0.99 -15.22
C VAL A 793 -1.16 1.09 -16.68
N TYR A 794 -2.00 1.54 -17.61
CA TYR A 794 -1.63 1.64 -19.04
C TYR A 794 -0.63 2.75 -19.31
N ILE A 795 -0.78 3.93 -18.69
CA ILE A 795 0.21 5.01 -18.77
C ILE A 795 1.48 4.62 -18.02
N HIS A 796 1.43 3.98 -16.85
CA HIS A 796 2.66 3.61 -16.12
C HIS A 796 3.44 2.48 -16.80
N ILE A 797 2.76 1.59 -17.56
CA ILE A 797 3.39 0.62 -18.46
C ILE A 797 4.03 1.32 -19.67
N CYS A 798 3.33 2.26 -20.32
CA CYS A 798 3.86 3.00 -21.47
C CYS A 798 4.92 4.05 -21.10
N TRP A 799 4.89 4.64 -19.90
CA TRP A 799 5.75 5.76 -19.48
C TRP A 799 7.08 5.33 -18.86
N LYS A 800 7.17 4.15 -18.24
CA LYS A 800 8.44 3.66 -17.67
C LYS A 800 9.40 3.03 -18.68
N GLN A 801 9.04 2.96 -19.97
CA GLN A 801 9.82 2.24 -20.99
C GLN A 801 10.52 3.11 -22.03
N GLU A 802 10.51 4.45 -21.91
CA GLU A 802 11.40 5.31 -22.70
C GLU A 802 12.60 5.79 -21.84
N PRO A 803 13.79 5.17 -21.96
CA PRO A 803 15.01 5.79 -21.48
C PRO A 803 15.38 6.89 -22.48
N GLY A 804 15.18 8.15 -22.09
CA GLY A 804 15.76 9.29 -22.79
C GLY A 804 14.98 9.77 -24.00
N GLN A 805 13.83 10.38 -23.77
CA GLN A 805 13.44 11.62 -24.47
C GLN A 805 12.46 12.37 -23.59
N GLY A 806 12.85 13.55 -23.13
CA GLY A 806 11.97 14.46 -22.43
C GLY A 806 10.88 14.91 -23.40
N TRP A 807 9.68 14.37 -23.21
CA TRP A 807 8.47 14.96 -23.75
C TRP A 807 7.91 15.85 -22.65
N CYS A 808 8.29 17.13 -22.71
CA CYS A 808 7.62 18.21 -21.98
C CYS A 808 6.14 18.25 -22.38
#